data_AF-A0A660VK85-F1
#
_entry.id   AF-A0A660VK85-F1
#
_cell.length_a   1.000
_cell.length_b   1.000
_cell.length_c   1.000
_cell.angle_alpha   90.00
_cell.angle_beta   90.00
_cell.angle_gamma   90.00
#
_symmetry.space_group_name_H-M   'P 1'
#
loop_
_entity.id
_entity.type
_entity.pdbx_description
1 polymer ?
#
loop_
_entity_poly.entity_id
_entity_poly.type
_entity_poly.pdbx_seq_one_letter_code
_entity_poly.pdbx_strand_id
1 'polypeptide(L)'
;MPVTNQPRGEPLLRDAVGHVECLLGNEAVVRGAVEAGVVFVSGYPGTPSSEVTDSFARIAGEGGIHFEYSVNEKIALELAFAASLAGGRALCAMKHLGLMSAGDPLSTIPYVGAVGGLVIVSAGDPSCHTSPNEQDQRHLGPMLHLPTLDPSTPAEAHVMARQAFELSEQSQLPVLLRMTARVCHSSALVTFDALRPKRVTGFVRDPQRFVPTPANARRLRQQIPERLAVASAWMARAGVFRREGNGSVAILACGAPAATCADLLAELEQAPDVVLATLTGVYPLLERELLALLNDVERVLVVEELSPFVEDAVAALCLRHGVSTQVLGKRSGHLPEEFEYTPEVLANGLHQAFGIGQPAPAPVAPDEAVAARPPVLCSGCPHRSAYFAARAAFGPEQLAFNDIGCYTLGYGPPLDCADALLCMGAGFTLAAGVGRVTGQRTVGFLGDSTFFHSGMPALLDAIKEDADMVAVILDNQVTAMTGFQESPTVTVQNEHLARGVSIEGIVRALGARQVETVDPMDLSATIAAFERARDASGVAVVITQSPCPLHLGRATGKPVQEPVYRIDQDACQRCGRGDCGMQCDQGVTRGLERSMTRARALDATPARDGKPPLLAACESACPLGLCVQGYAGHIAAGQDAEALQLIMSRCPLPDSVCRVCHRPCESACVRAAVDEPVAINDLKRFVVERMAAAGGAAYDPPRRDDSGKSVAIVGAGPAGLAAAHELRLRGHAVTLLDAASEPGGVLRSGIPGYRLPPEAVARDVARILELDVSFRGDTRLGRDVSLDGLLSDGFDAVLLALGAGRARKLDVPGADGAGRPEVVDALGYLARVASGDRVPSGAKVVVVGGGNAAFDAARSALRSGADEVVIAYRRTRAEMPAL
;
A
#
# COMPACT_ATOMS: atom_id res chain seq x y z
N MET A 1 -51.26 4.63 -10.99
CA MET A 1 -51.87 3.61 -10.10
C MET A 1 -50.91 3.37 -8.94
N PRO A 2 -51.35 3.42 -7.69
CA PRO A 2 -50.47 3.22 -6.55
C PRO A 2 -50.03 1.75 -6.51
N VAL A 3 -48.72 1.53 -6.47
CA VAL A 3 -48.11 0.20 -6.35
C VAL A 3 -48.41 -0.30 -4.94
N THR A 4 -49.35 -1.23 -4.83
CA THR A 4 -49.64 -1.97 -3.60
C THR A 4 -48.41 -2.81 -3.25
N ASN A 5 -47.82 -2.50 -2.10
CA ASN A 5 -46.69 -3.20 -1.50
C ASN A 5 -47.19 -4.54 -0.91
N GLN A 6 -47.44 -5.54 -1.77
CA GLN A 6 -47.45 -6.94 -1.35
C GLN A 6 -46.00 -7.40 -1.19
N PRO A 7 -45.66 -8.25 -0.21
CA PRO A 7 -44.33 -8.83 -0.12
C PRO A 7 -44.09 -9.63 -1.41
N ARG A 8 -43.26 -9.10 -2.30
CA ARG A 8 -42.80 -9.86 -3.47
C ARG A 8 -41.93 -10.97 -2.90
N GLY A 9 -42.35 -12.23 -3.07
CA GLY A 9 -41.51 -13.38 -2.73
C GLY A 9 -40.15 -13.28 -3.44
N GLU A 10 -39.16 -13.98 -2.90
CA GLU A 10 -37.78 -13.93 -3.37
C GLU A 10 -37.66 -14.16 -4.90
N PRO A 11 -37.15 -13.19 -5.69
CA PRO A 11 -37.10 -13.28 -7.15
C PRO A 11 -36.45 -14.56 -7.70
N LEU A 12 -35.39 -15.06 -7.05
CA LEU A 12 -34.68 -16.26 -7.49
C LEU A 12 -35.50 -17.55 -7.35
N LEU A 13 -36.50 -17.57 -6.45
CA LEU A 13 -37.38 -18.72 -6.20
C LEU A 13 -38.69 -18.67 -6.99
N ARG A 14 -38.90 -17.65 -7.83
CA ARG A 14 -40.12 -17.52 -8.62
C ARG A 14 -40.29 -18.72 -9.56
N ASP A 15 -41.40 -19.44 -9.39
CA ASP A 15 -41.82 -20.51 -10.29
C ASP A 15 -42.67 -19.94 -11.44
N ALA A 16 -42.00 -19.35 -12.43
CA ALA A 16 -42.63 -18.79 -13.62
C ALA A 16 -41.76 -19.07 -14.85
N VAL A 17 -42.04 -20.19 -15.53
CA VAL A 17 -41.35 -20.57 -16.76
C VAL A 17 -41.50 -19.48 -17.82
N GLY A 18 -40.40 -19.10 -18.45
CA GLY A 18 -40.35 -18.03 -19.45
C GLY A 18 -40.33 -16.62 -18.85
N HIS A 19 -40.35 -16.46 -17.52
CA HIS A 19 -40.09 -15.17 -16.88
C HIS A 19 -38.66 -14.72 -17.20
N VAL A 20 -38.49 -13.45 -17.51
CA VAL A 20 -37.19 -12.86 -17.81
C VAL A 20 -36.82 -11.90 -16.70
N GLU A 21 -35.64 -12.10 -16.11
CA GLU A 21 -35.10 -11.27 -15.03
C GLU A 21 -33.68 -10.84 -15.35
N CYS A 22 -33.29 -9.62 -14.99
CA CYS A 22 -31.91 -9.18 -15.11
C CYS A 22 -31.15 -9.66 -13.87
N LEU A 23 -30.23 -10.61 -14.04
CA LEU A 23 -29.48 -11.22 -12.94
C LEU A 23 -27.97 -10.97 -13.09
N LEU A 24 -27.30 -10.79 -11.95
CA LEU A 24 -25.85 -10.89 -11.86
C LEU A 24 -25.40 -12.32 -12.23
N GLY A 25 -24.20 -12.50 -12.81
CA GLY A 25 -23.72 -13.85 -13.16
C GLY A 25 -23.71 -14.84 -12.00
N ASN A 26 -23.33 -14.39 -10.80
CA ASN A 26 -23.42 -15.21 -9.60
C ASN A 26 -24.87 -15.62 -9.24
N GLU A 27 -25.81 -14.69 -9.37
CA GLU A 27 -27.25 -14.98 -9.16
C GLU A 27 -27.82 -15.90 -10.25
N ALA A 28 -27.31 -15.78 -11.48
CA ALA A 28 -27.69 -16.63 -12.61
C ALA A 28 -27.29 -18.09 -12.35
N VAL A 29 -26.09 -18.33 -11.80
CA VAL A 29 -25.66 -19.66 -11.34
C VAL A 29 -26.57 -20.20 -10.23
N VAL A 30 -26.90 -19.37 -9.25
CA VAL A 30 -27.82 -19.74 -8.15
C VAL A 30 -29.18 -20.14 -8.70
N ARG A 31 -29.74 -19.33 -9.62
CA ARG A 31 -31.00 -19.64 -10.29
C ARG A 31 -30.94 -20.98 -11.04
N GLY A 32 -29.85 -21.25 -11.76
CA GLY A 32 -29.68 -22.50 -12.52
C GLY A 32 -29.60 -23.72 -11.60
N ALA A 33 -28.96 -23.58 -10.44
CA ALA A 33 -28.90 -24.63 -9.42
C ALA A 33 -30.26 -24.86 -8.73
N VAL A 34 -31.04 -23.80 -8.47
CA VAL A 34 -32.42 -23.90 -7.96
C VAL A 34 -33.32 -24.61 -8.97
N GLU A 35 -33.22 -24.28 -10.26
CA GLU A 35 -33.93 -24.98 -11.34
C GLU A 35 -33.51 -26.44 -11.47
N ALA A 36 -32.26 -26.76 -11.16
CA ALA A 36 -31.80 -28.13 -11.05
C ALA A 36 -32.34 -28.87 -9.81
N GLY A 37 -33.00 -28.20 -8.86
CA GLY A 37 -33.45 -28.84 -7.63
C GLY A 37 -32.29 -29.23 -6.72
N VAL A 38 -31.27 -28.36 -6.61
CA VAL A 38 -30.22 -28.47 -5.60
C VAL A 38 -30.82 -28.59 -4.20
N VAL A 39 -30.21 -29.43 -3.35
CA VAL A 39 -30.69 -29.68 -1.99
C VAL A 39 -29.69 -29.26 -0.92
N PHE A 40 -28.41 -29.22 -1.27
CA PHE A 40 -27.33 -28.89 -0.35
C PHE A 40 -26.34 -27.96 -1.03
N VAL A 41 -26.00 -26.87 -0.35
CA VAL A 41 -25.00 -25.92 -0.81
C VAL A 41 -24.06 -25.57 0.33
N SER A 42 -22.77 -25.55 0.05
CA SER A 42 -21.73 -25.07 0.97
C SER A 42 -20.77 -24.16 0.23
N GLY A 43 -20.01 -23.36 0.96
CA GLY A 43 -18.94 -22.58 0.38
C GLY A 43 -18.10 -21.87 1.44
N TYR A 44 -16.91 -21.46 1.03
CA TYR A 44 -16.12 -20.49 1.78
C TYR A 44 -16.11 -19.19 0.98
N PRO A 45 -16.39 -18.04 1.61
CA PRO A 45 -16.54 -16.78 0.90
C PRO A 45 -15.24 -16.35 0.22
N GLY A 46 -15.34 -15.89 -1.03
CA GLY A 46 -14.20 -15.42 -1.80
C GLY A 46 -14.61 -14.72 -3.08
N THR A 47 -14.35 -13.42 -3.18
CA THR A 47 -14.57 -12.64 -4.41
C THR A 47 -13.69 -13.19 -5.53
N PRO A 48 -14.21 -13.35 -6.77
CA PRO A 48 -15.50 -12.86 -7.28
C PRO A 48 -16.70 -13.83 -7.18
N SER A 49 -16.65 -14.87 -6.33
CA SER A 49 -17.75 -15.86 -6.21
C SER A 49 -18.73 -15.61 -5.04
N SER A 50 -18.45 -14.63 -4.18
CA SER A 50 -19.15 -14.43 -2.89
C SER A 50 -20.67 -14.34 -3.00
N GLU A 51 -21.18 -13.70 -4.06
CA GLU A 51 -22.61 -13.48 -4.24
C GLU A 51 -23.36 -14.80 -4.53
N VAL A 52 -22.68 -15.87 -4.93
CA VAL A 52 -23.27 -17.22 -5.01
C VAL A 52 -23.66 -17.68 -3.61
N THR A 53 -22.71 -17.65 -2.67
CA THR A 53 -22.96 -18.04 -1.28
C THR A 53 -23.94 -17.11 -0.58
N ASP A 54 -23.83 -15.79 -0.81
CA ASP A 54 -24.73 -14.81 -0.18
C ASP A 54 -26.17 -14.94 -0.67
N SER A 55 -26.35 -15.24 -1.96
CA SER A 55 -27.67 -15.55 -2.51
C SER A 55 -28.25 -16.82 -1.89
N PHE A 56 -27.47 -17.90 -1.75
CA PHE A 56 -27.95 -19.10 -1.08
C PHE A 56 -28.27 -18.87 0.40
N ALA A 57 -27.44 -18.11 1.12
CA ALA A 57 -27.71 -17.73 2.50
C ALA A 57 -29.07 -17.04 2.65
N ARG A 58 -29.40 -16.15 1.71
CA ARG A 58 -30.69 -15.44 1.66
C ARG A 58 -31.86 -16.37 1.33
N ILE A 59 -31.72 -17.25 0.34
CA ILE A 59 -32.87 -18.02 -0.21
C ILE A 59 -33.05 -19.40 0.43
N ALA A 60 -32.10 -19.92 1.20
CA ALA A 60 -32.08 -21.31 1.66
C ALA A 60 -33.35 -21.75 2.41
N GLY A 61 -33.84 -20.92 3.32
CA GLY A 61 -35.04 -21.20 4.13
C GLY A 61 -36.31 -21.35 3.28
N GLU A 62 -36.67 -20.32 2.54
CA GLU A 62 -37.84 -20.33 1.62
C GLU A 62 -37.66 -21.36 0.49
N GLY A 63 -36.43 -21.47 0.02
CA GLY A 63 -36.03 -22.34 -1.06
C GLY A 63 -35.92 -23.79 -0.64
N GLY A 64 -36.10 -24.16 0.63
CA GLY A 64 -35.97 -25.53 1.17
C GLY A 64 -34.64 -26.20 0.79
N ILE A 65 -33.55 -25.44 0.85
CA ILE A 65 -32.18 -25.85 0.55
C ILE A 65 -31.39 -25.78 1.85
N HIS A 66 -30.53 -26.77 2.12
CA HIS A 66 -29.54 -26.61 3.18
C HIS A 66 -28.40 -25.74 2.67
N PHE A 67 -28.09 -24.65 3.38
CA PHE A 67 -26.93 -23.80 3.09
C PHE A 67 -26.11 -23.58 4.35
N GLU A 68 -24.79 -23.62 4.21
CA GLU A 68 -23.86 -23.22 5.28
C GLU A 68 -22.58 -22.59 4.73
N TYR A 69 -22.13 -21.53 5.40
CA TYR A 69 -20.75 -21.05 5.29
C TYR A 69 -19.85 -22.03 6.04
N SER A 70 -18.96 -22.69 5.31
CA SER A 70 -17.97 -23.60 5.89
C SER A 70 -16.76 -22.82 6.39
N VAL A 71 -15.94 -23.42 7.25
CA VAL A 71 -14.73 -22.76 7.79
C VAL A 71 -13.57 -22.67 6.78
N ASN A 72 -13.56 -23.53 5.75
CA ASN A 72 -12.65 -23.48 4.59
C ASN A 72 -13.23 -24.28 3.40
N GLU A 73 -12.61 -24.15 2.24
CA GLU A 73 -13.06 -24.78 0.99
C GLU A 73 -12.94 -26.30 1.01
N LYS A 74 -11.94 -26.85 1.71
CA LYS A 74 -11.79 -28.30 1.88
C LYS A 74 -13.03 -28.89 2.55
N ILE A 75 -13.44 -28.32 3.68
CA ILE A 75 -14.62 -28.76 4.43
C ILE A 75 -15.89 -28.52 3.61
N ALA A 76 -16.01 -27.37 2.94
CA ALA A 76 -17.14 -27.08 2.06
C ALA A 76 -17.33 -28.18 1.00
N LEU A 77 -16.25 -28.57 0.31
CA LEU A 77 -16.29 -29.59 -0.73
C LEU A 77 -16.61 -30.99 -0.16
N GLU A 78 -16.06 -31.33 1.00
CA GLU A 78 -16.36 -32.59 1.69
C GLU A 78 -17.84 -32.74 2.04
N LEU A 79 -18.45 -31.66 2.53
CA LEU A 79 -19.86 -31.61 2.89
C LEU A 79 -20.78 -31.73 1.66
N ALA A 80 -20.49 -30.96 0.60
CA ALA A 80 -21.21 -31.08 -0.67
C ALA A 80 -21.07 -32.47 -1.28
N PHE A 81 -19.88 -33.07 -1.23
CA PHE A 81 -19.67 -34.43 -1.68
C PHE A 81 -20.43 -35.46 -0.84
N ALA A 82 -20.48 -35.30 0.49
CA ALA A 82 -21.26 -36.16 1.36
C ALA A 82 -22.77 -36.12 1.03
N ALA A 83 -23.31 -34.93 0.74
CA ALA A 83 -24.69 -34.78 0.28
C ALA A 83 -24.92 -35.46 -1.08
N SER A 84 -23.95 -35.36 -2.00
CA SER A 84 -23.97 -36.11 -3.26
C SER A 84 -24.01 -37.62 -3.04
N LEU A 85 -23.26 -38.18 -2.08
CA LEU A 85 -23.28 -39.61 -1.78
C LEU A 85 -24.64 -40.11 -1.26
N ALA A 86 -25.45 -39.23 -0.66
CA ALA A 86 -26.84 -39.51 -0.29
C ALA A 86 -27.84 -39.33 -1.45
N GLY A 87 -27.34 -39.11 -2.67
CA GLY A 87 -28.14 -38.92 -3.88
C GLY A 87 -28.76 -37.54 -4.02
N GLY A 88 -28.35 -36.56 -3.20
CA GLY A 88 -28.76 -35.17 -3.34
C GLY A 88 -27.94 -34.43 -4.39
N ARG A 89 -28.55 -33.49 -5.11
CA ARG A 89 -27.81 -32.52 -5.92
C ARG A 89 -27.14 -31.51 -5.00
N ALA A 90 -25.81 -31.39 -5.09
CA ALA A 90 -25.01 -30.57 -4.20
C ALA A 90 -24.11 -29.60 -4.97
N LEU A 91 -23.94 -28.39 -4.42
CA LEU A 91 -23.09 -27.34 -4.99
C LEU A 91 -22.09 -26.86 -3.94
N CYS A 92 -20.84 -26.69 -4.35
CA CYS A 92 -19.82 -26.01 -3.55
C CYS A 92 -19.33 -24.77 -4.31
N ALA A 93 -19.30 -23.60 -3.65
CA ALA A 93 -18.83 -22.35 -4.24
C ALA A 93 -17.57 -21.82 -3.54
N MET A 94 -16.61 -21.35 -4.33
CA MET A 94 -15.35 -20.76 -3.88
C MET A 94 -14.68 -19.96 -5.01
N LYS A 95 -13.53 -19.31 -4.72
CA LYS A 95 -12.64 -18.77 -5.77
C LYS A 95 -11.52 -19.75 -6.12
N HIS A 96 -10.82 -19.47 -7.23
CA HIS A 96 -9.74 -20.30 -7.76
C HIS A 96 -8.65 -20.68 -6.74
N LEU A 97 -8.20 -19.76 -5.86
CA LEU A 97 -7.23 -20.11 -4.80
C LEU A 97 -7.82 -21.13 -3.81
N GLY A 98 -9.09 -20.96 -3.45
CA GLY A 98 -9.81 -21.86 -2.56
C GLY A 98 -9.97 -23.27 -3.16
N LEU A 99 -10.12 -23.36 -4.48
CA LEU A 99 -10.14 -24.64 -5.18
C LEU A 99 -8.85 -25.43 -4.98
N MET A 100 -7.70 -24.76 -4.92
CA MET A 100 -6.42 -25.40 -4.60
C MET A 100 -6.32 -25.80 -3.13
N SER A 101 -6.92 -25.03 -2.21
CA SER A 101 -7.07 -25.39 -0.79
C SER A 101 -7.89 -26.69 -0.62
N ALA A 102 -8.90 -26.87 -1.46
CA ALA A 102 -9.70 -28.09 -1.55
C ALA A 102 -9.06 -29.22 -2.38
N GLY A 103 -7.79 -29.09 -2.79
CA GLY A 103 -7.12 -30.03 -3.70
C GLY A 103 -7.08 -31.48 -3.21
N ASP A 104 -6.98 -31.69 -1.90
CA ASP A 104 -6.98 -33.02 -1.27
C ASP A 104 -8.28 -33.81 -1.58
N PRO A 105 -9.48 -33.35 -1.13
CA PRO A 105 -10.72 -34.02 -1.53
C PRO A 105 -10.96 -33.99 -3.05
N LEU A 106 -10.61 -32.89 -3.74
CA LEU A 106 -10.80 -32.75 -5.18
C LEU A 106 -10.08 -33.84 -5.99
N SER A 107 -8.93 -34.31 -5.52
CA SER A 107 -8.14 -35.36 -6.19
C SER A 107 -8.73 -36.77 -6.05
N THR A 108 -9.51 -37.01 -4.99
CA THR A 108 -10.05 -38.35 -4.67
C THR A 108 -11.49 -38.53 -5.13
N ILE A 109 -12.30 -37.48 -5.11
CA ILE A 109 -13.72 -37.51 -5.48
C ILE A 109 -13.95 -38.13 -6.88
N PRO A 110 -13.17 -37.83 -7.94
CA PRO A 110 -13.38 -38.41 -9.28
C PRO A 110 -13.24 -39.95 -9.34
N TYR A 111 -12.41 -40.54 -8.48
CA TYR A 111 -12.29 -41.99 -8.35
C TYR A 111 -13.56 -42.57 -7.74
N VAL A 112 -13.98 -41.99 -6.61
CA VAL A 112 -15.16 -42.44 -5.86
C VAL A 112 -16.44 -42.24 -6.68
N GLY A 113 -16.55 -41.09 -7.34
CA GLY A 113 -17.62 -40.65 -8.20
C GLY A 113 -18.87 -40.17 -7.46
N ALA A 114 -19.56 -39.20 -8.04
CA ALA A 114 -20.80 -38.64 -7.53
C ALA A 114 -21.98 -39.63 -7.64
N VAL A 115 -22.97 -39.53 -6.74
CA VAL A 115 -24.23 -40.31 -6.81
C VAL A 115 -25.39 -39.40 -7.21
N GLY A 116 -25.63 -38.31 -6.45
CA GLY A 116 -26.35 -37.14 -6.94
C GLY A 116 -25.40 -36.15 -7.59
N GLY A 117 -25.88 -35.27 -8.47
CA GLY A 117 -24.99 -34.34 -9.18
C GLY A 117 -24.19 -33.44 -8.23
N LEU A 118 -22.87 -33.35 -8.43
CA LEU A 118 -21.95 -32.50 -7.68
C LEU A 118 -21.34 -31.44 -8.60
N VAL A 119 -21.64 -30.17 -8.31
CA VAL A 119 -21.14 -29.02 -9.06
C VAL A 119 -20.21 -28.19 -8.17
N ILE A 120 -19.04 -27.87 -8.70
CA ILE A 120 -18.05 -27.02 -8.06
C ILE A 120 -18.00 -25.72 -8.84
N VAL A 121 -18.50 -24.64 -8.25
CA VAL A 121 -18.40 -23.29 -8.82
C VAL A 121 -17.11 -22.67 -8.33
N SER A 122 -16.21 -22.34 -9.26
CA SER A 122 -14.94 -21.73 -8.91
C SER A 122 -14.61 -20.57 -9.82
N ALA A 123 -14.50 -19.37 -9.22
CA ALA A 123 -14.30 -18.14 -9.95
C ALA A 123 -12.81 -17.76 -10.09
N GLY A 124 -12.35 -17.65 -11.33
CA GLY A 124 -11.05 -17.09 -11.70
C GLY A 124 -11.06 -15.56 -11.69
N ASP A 125 -9.90 -14.95 -11.48
CA ASP A 125 -9.73 -13.50 -11.39
C ASP A 125 -8.56 -13.02 -12.28
N PRO A 126 -8.69 -13.10 -13.62
CA PRO A 126 -7.72 -12.49 -14.52
C PRO A 126 -7.52 -11.01 -14.17
N SER A 127 -6.29 -10.51 -14.30
CA SER A 127 -5.83 -9.20 -13.82
C SER A 127 -5.78 -9.00 -12.30
N CYS A 128 -6.02 -10.03 -11.49
CA CYS A 128 -5.87 -9.97 -10.03
C CYS A 128 -6.68 -8.83 -9.37
N HIS A 129 -7.91 -8.56 -9.82
CA HIS A 129 -8.70 -7.44 -9.29
C HIS A 129 -8.93 -7.56 -7.77
N THR A 130 -9.05 -8.78 -7.27
CA THR A 130 -9.37 -9.09 -5.87
C THR A 130 -8.52 -10.22 -5.28
N SER A 131 -7.55 -10.71 -6.04
CA SER A 131 -6.75 -11.91 -5.72
C SER A 131 -5.25 -11.63 -5.80
N PRO A 132 -4.42 -12.36 -5.05
CA PRO A 132 -2.97 -12.14 -5.05
C PRO A 132 -2.26 -12.75 -6.27
N ASN A 133 -2.92 -13.58 -7.06
CA ASN A 133 -2.39 -14.17 -8.30
C ASN A 133 -3.52 -14.60 -9.26
N GLU A 134 -3.13 -14.91 -10.49
CA GLU A 134 -3.99 -15.51 -11.52
C GLU A 134 -3.78 -17.03 -11.53
N GLN A 135 -4.85 -17.82 -11.69
CA GLN A 135 -4.75 -19.27 -11.85
C GLN A 135 -5.74 -19.77 -12.90
N ASP A 136 -5.20 -20.49 -13.89
CA ASP A 136 -6.00 -21.12 -14.91
C ASP A 136 -6.46 -22.53 -14.50
N GLN A 137 -7.71 -22.60 -14.07
CA GLN A 137 -8.31 -23.80 -13.51
C GLN A 137 -8.57 -24.90 -14.57
N ARG A 138 -8.49 -24.59 -15.87
CA ARG A 138 -8.76 -25.55 -16.94
C ARG A 138 -7.79 -26.74 -16.90
N HIS A 139 -6.56 -26.50 -16.45
CA HIS A 139 -5.54 -27.55 -16.23
C HIS A 139 -5.91 -28.58 -15.17
N LEU A 140 -6.81 -28.23 -14.24
CA LEU A 140 -7.32 -29.19 -13.24
C LEU A 140 -8.21 -30.25 -13.88
N GLY A 141 -8.86 -29.94 -15.01
CA GLY A 141 -9.69 -30.87 -15.78
C GLY A 141 -8.95 -32.16 -16.13
N PRO A 142 -7.88 -32.11 -16.95
CA PRO A 142 -7.09 -33.30 -17.28
C PRO A 142 -6.29 -33.84 -16.10
N MET A 143 -5.79 -32.99 -15.20
CA MET A 143 -4.98 -33.42 -14.06
C MET A 143 -5.79 -34.27 -13.06
N LEU A 144 -7.03 -33.87 -12.79
CA LEU A 144 -7.87 -34.47 -11.74
C LEU A 144 -9.11 -35.18 -12.29
N HIS A 145 -9.34 -35.19 -13.60
CA HIS A 145 -10.47 -35.83 -14.26
C HIS A 145 -11.82 -35.14 -13.99
N LEU A 146 -11.83 -33.81 -14.07
CA LEU A 146 -12.99 -32.96 -13.83
C LEU A 146 -13.56 -32.44 -15.15
N PRO A 147 -14.75 -32.85 -15.59
CA PRO A 147 -15.42 -32.17 -16.67
C PRO A 147 -15.60 -30.68 -16.34
N THR A 148 -15.21 -29.79 -17.25
CA THR A 148 -15.15 -28.35 -17.01
C THR A 148 -16.05 -27.62 -18.00
N LEU A 149 -16.97 -26.82 -17.45
CA LEU A 149 -17.81 -25.88 -18.17
C LEU A 149 -17.30 -24.45 -17.90
N ASP A 150 -17.27 -23.62 -18.93
CA ASP A 150 -16.64 -22.29 -18.93
C ASP A 150 -17.55 -21.28 -19.68
N PRO A 151 -18.64 -20.81 -19.03
CA PRO A 151 -19.61 -19.92 -19.64
C PRO A 151 -19.00 -18.58 -20.05
N SER A 152 -19.52 -18.01 -21.13
CA SER A 152 -19.12 -16.69 -21.63
C SER A 152 -19.98 -15.53 -21.13
N THR A 153 -21.20 -15.82 -20.66
CA THR A 153 -22.17 -14.80 -20.20
C THR A 153 -22.95 -15.26 -18.98
N PRO A 154 -23.55 -14.34 -18.19
CA PRO A 154 -24.48 -14.70 -17.11
C PRO A 154 -25.63 -15.62 -17.54
N ALA A 155 -26.22 -15.36 -18.71
CA ALA A 155 -27.31 -16.19 -19.25
C ALA A 155 -26.83 -17.62 -19.57
N GLU A 156 -25.63 -17.78 -20.10
CA GLU A 156 -25.03 -19.09 -20.33
C GLU A 156 -24.66 -19.78 -19.02
N ALA A 157 -24.14 -19.04 -18.03
CA ALA A 157 -23.83 -19.56 -16.70
C ALA A 157 -25.07 -20.13 -16.00
N HIS A 158 -26.24 -19.50 -16.15
CA HIS A 158 -27.52 -20.02 -15.67
C HIS A 158 -27.85 -21.39 -16.27
N VAL A 159 -27.83 -21.50 -17.60
CA VAL A 159 -28.13 -22.75 -18.30
C VAL A 159 -27.11 -23.85 -17.94
N MET A 160 -25.83 -23.49 -17.87
CA MET A 160 -24.73 -24.40 -17.54
C MET A 160 -24.75 -24.88 -16.10
N ALA A 161 -25.10 -24.02 -15.14
CA ALA A 161 -25.23 -24.42 -13.74
C ALA A 161 -26.25 -25.54 -13.59
N ARG A 162 -27.38 -25.46 -14.31
CA ARG A 162 -28.38 -26.53 -14.34
C ARG A 162 -27.85 -27.80 -15.02
N GLN A 163 -27.25 -27.64 -16.19
CA GLN A 163 -26.69 -28.71 -17.01
C GLN A 163 -25.56 -29.48 -16.30
N ALA A 164 -24.75 -28.78 -15.49
CA ALA A 164 -23.63 -29.36 -14.75
C ALA A 164 -24.08 -30.49 -13.81
N PHE A 165 -25.27 -30.38 -13.19
CA PHE A 165 -25.81 -31.46 -12.37
C PHE A 165 -26.12 -32.72 -13.19
N GLU A 166 -26.73 -32.55 -14.37
CA GLU A 166 -27.05 -33.68 -15.25
C GLU A 166 -25.80 -34.36 -15.79
N LEU A 167 -24.82 -33.56 -16.20
CA LEU A 167 -23.51 -34.04 -16.62
C LEU A 167 -22.83 -34.82 -15.49
N SER A 168 -22.86 -34.30 -14.27
CA SER A 168 -22.28 -34.95 -13.10
C SER A 168 -22.96 -36.30 -12.79
N GLU A 169 -24.29 -36.35 -12.86
CA GLU A 169 -25.06 -37.59 -12.62
C GLU A 169 -24.79 -38.66 -13.67
N GLN A 170 -24.73 -38.27 -14.95
CA GLN A 170 -24.52 -39.21 -16.04
C GLN A 170 -23.09 -39.74 -16.08
N SER A 171 -22.09 -38.86 -15.90
CA SER A 171 -20.68 -39.25 -15.90
C SER A 171 -20.21 -39.82 -14.56
N GLN A 172 -20.97 -39.62 -13.48
CA GLN A 172 -20.53 -39.85 -12.09
C GLN A 172 -19.28 -39.07 -11.70
N LEU A 173 -18.94 -37.98 -12.39
CA LEU A 173 -17.79 -37.12 -12.07
C LEU A 173 -18.28 -35.79 -11.47
N PRO A 174 -17.53 -35.17 -10.55
CA PRO A 174 -17.79 -33.78 -10.17
C PRO A 174 -17.56 -32.86 -11.37
N VAL A 175 -18.42 -31.87 -11.57
CA VAL A 175 -18.31 -30.90 -12.68
C VAL A 175 -17.78 -29.58 -12.15
N LEU A 176 -16.70 -29.08 -12.76
CA LEU A 176 -16.19 -27.74 -12.50
C LEU A 176 -16.94 -26.74 -13.39
N LEU A 177 -17.71 -25.85 -12.78
CA LEU A 177 -18.24 -24.66 -13.43
C LEU A 177 -17.25 -23.50 -13.18
N ARG A 178 -16.35 -23.28 -14.13
CA ARG A 178 -15.35 -22.22 -14.10
C ARG A 178 -16.03 -20.90 -14.44
N MET A 179 -16.13 -20.01 -13.47
CA MET A 179 -16.54 -18.62 -13.71
C MET A 179 -15.29 -17.74 -13.83
N THR A 180 -15.41 -16.56 -14.42
CA THR A 180 -14.38 -15.49 -14.33
C THR A 180 -14.98 -14.24 -13.69
N ALA A 181 -14.15 -13.35 -13.16
CA ALA A 181 -14.59 -12.08 -12.57
C ALA A 181 -15.59 -11.31 -13.47
N ARG A 182 -15.31 -11.28 -14.79
CA ARG A 182 -16.20 -10.67 -15.79
C ARG A 182 -17.60 -11.29 -15.79
N VAL A 183 -17.70 -12.61 -15.84
CA VAL A 183 -19.01 -13.30 -15.85
C VAL A 183 -19.70 -13.12 -14.50
N CYS A 184 -18.96 -13.28 -13.40
CA CYS A 184 -19.50 -13.16 -12.04
C CYS A 184 -20.16 -11.81 -11.80
N HIS A 185 -19.50 -10.71 -12.20
CA HIS A 185 -19.92 -9.34 -11.88
C HIS A 185 -20.60 -8.59 -13.04
N SER A 186 -20.95 -9.26 -14.13
CA SER A 186 -21.82 -8.71 -15.17
C SER A 186 -23.26 -9.14 -14.96
N SER A 187 -24.21 -8.34 -15.47
CA SER A 187 -25.64 -8.68 -15.46
C SER A 187 -26.14 -8.97 -16.88
N ALA A 188 -27.06 -9.93 -17.01
CA ALA A 188 -27.75 -10.20 -18.28
C ALA A 188 -29.21 -10.58 -18.04
N LEU A 189 -30.03 -10.51 -19.10
CA LEU A 189 -31.38 -11.04 -19.10
C LEU A 189 -31.32 -12.58 -19.07
N VAL A 190 -31.88 -13.17 -18.03
CA VAL A 190 -31.96 -14.61 -17.80
C VAL A 190 -33.41 -15.05 -17.94
N THR A 191 -33.66 -16.05 -18.79
CA THR A 191 -34.99 -16.64 -18.96
C THR A 191 -35.13 -17.86 -18.07
N PHE A 192 -36.11 -17.83 -17.18
CA PHE A 192 -36.33 -18.85 -16.17
C PHE A 192 -36.92 -20.13 -16.78
N ASP A 193 -36.40 -21.28 -16.34
CA ASP A 193 -36.96 -22.60 -16.63
C ASP A 193 -37.71 -23.15 -15.41
N ALA A 194 -38.37 -24.29 -15.59
CA ALA A 194 -39.17 -24.97 -14.58
C ALA A 194 -38.30 -25.45 -13.41
N LEU A 195 -38.80 -25.21 -12.20
CA LEU A 195 -38.17 -25.72 -10.98
C LEU A 195 -38.33 -27.24 -10.90
N ARG A 196 -37.21 -27.96 -10.83
CA ARG A 196 -37.24 -29.41 -10.67
C ARG A 196 -37.47 -29.81 -9.22
N PRO A 197 -38.17 -30.93 -8.98
CA PRO A 197 -38.34 -31.43 -7.62
C PRO A 197 -36.99 -31.84 -7.05
N LYS A 198 -36.76 -31.45 -5.80
CA LYS A 198 -35.64 -31.91 -5.00
C LYS A 198 -35.75 -33.40 -4.75
N ARG A 199 -34.64 -34.13 -4.89
CA ARG A 199 -34.58 -35.58 -4.70
C ARG A 199 -33.38 -35.95 -3.85
N VAL A 200 -33.61 -36.86 -2.90
CA VAL A 200 -32.59 -37.49 -2.07
C VAL A 200 -32.94 -38.97 -2.00
N THR A 201 -32.00 -39.85 -2.35
CA THR A 201 -32.24 -41.30 -2.40
C THR A 201 -31.70 -42.04 -1.17
N GLY A 202 -30.93 -41.34 -0.32
CA GLY A 202 -30.28 -41.90 0.86
C GLY A 202 -28.93 -42.51 0.54
N PHE A 203 -28.12 -42.75 1.58
CA PHE A 203 -26.80 -43.36 1.41
C PHE A 203 -26.90 -44.89 1.30
N VAL A 204 -26.47 -45.43 0.17
CA VAL A 204 -26.37 -46.88 -0.05
C VAL A 204 -24.92 -47.32 0.18
N ARG A 205 -24.69 -48.29 1.05
CA ARG A 205 -23.33 -48.76 1.37
C ARG A 205 -22.72 -49.51 0.18
N ASP A 206 -21.60 -49.00 -0.33
CA ASP A 206 -20.73 -49.69 -1.30
C ASP A 206 -19.25 -49.49 -0.92
N PRO A 207 -18.69 -50.33 -0.04
CA PRO A 207 -17.30 -50.20 0.39
C PRO A 207 -16.27 -50.36 -0.75
N GLN A 208 -16.61 -51.07 -1.83
CA GLN A 208 -15.69 -51.25 -2.95
C GLN A 208 -15.52 -49.95 -3.74
N ARG A 209 -16.56 -49.11 -3.77
CA ARG A 209 -16.54 -47.79 -4.42
C ARG A 209 -16.12 -46.67 -3.47
N PHE A 210 -16.70 -46.62 -2.27
CA PHE A 210 -16.59 -45.47 -1.36
C PHE A 210 -15.39 -45.51 -0.41
N VAL A 211 -14.66 -46.63 -0.35
CA VAL A 211 -13.42 -46.75 0.43
C VAL A 211 -12.25 -46.98 -0.53
N PRO A 212 -11.57 -45.91 -1.00
CA PRO A 212 -10.52 -46.00 -2.01
C PRO A 212 -9.19 -46.54 -1.44
N THR A 213 -9.23 -47.72 -0.82
CA THR A 213 -8.01 -48.48 -0.50
C THR A 213 -7.20 -48.71 -1.79
N PRO A 214 -5.88 -48.95 -1.73
CA PRO A 214 -5.06 -49.13 -2.93
C PRO A 214 -5.60 -50.16 -3.94
N ALA A 215 -6.26 -51.22 -3.48
CA ALA A 215 -6.92 -52.20 -4.35
C ALA A 215 -8.14 -51.61 -5.09
N ASN A 216 -9.02 -50.92 -4.36
CA ASN A 216 -10.20 -50.27 -4.92
C ASN A 216 -9.82 -49.10 -5.84
N ALA A 217 -8.86 -48.26 -5.42
CA ALA A 217 -8.41 -47.09 -6.19
C ALA A 217 -7.86 -47.49 -7.57
N ARG A 218 -7.07 -48.57 -7.66
CA ARG A 218 -6.58 -49.09 -8.95
C ARG A 218 -7.71 -49.52 -9.88
N ARG A 219 -8.75 -50.16 -9.34
CA ARG A 219 -9.94 -50.54 -10.10
C ARG A 219 -10.74 -49.32 -10.54
N LEU A 220 -11.01 -48.39 -9.63
CA LEU A 220 -11.74 -47.15 -9.91
C LEU A 220 -11.02 -46.31 -10.97
N ARG A 221 -9.69 -46.26 -10.95
CA ARG A 221 -8.90 -45.56 -11.97
C ARG A 221 -9.16 -46.06 -13.39
N GLN A 222 -9.41 -47.36 -13.56
CA GLN A 222 -9.70 -47.96 -14.86
C GLN A 222 -11.09 -47.56 -15.39
N GLN A 223 -11.99 -47.11 -14.52
CA GLN A 223 -13.35 -46.67 -14.88
C GLN A 223 -13.39 -45.19 -15.30
N ILE A 224 -12.40 -44.38 -14.89
CA ILE A 224 -12.37 -42.94 -15.19
C ILE A 224 -12.43 -42.64 -16.70
N PRO A 225 -11.68 -43.33 -17.60
CA PRO A 225 -11.78 -43.09 -19.04
C PRO A 225 -13.21 -43.29 -19.59
N GLU A 226 -13.94 -44.29 -19.10
CA GLU A 226 -15.34 -44.53 -19.51
C GLU A 226 -16.24 -43.40 -19.02
N ARG A 227 -16.07 -42.94 -17.77
CA ARG A 227 -16.80 -41.79 -17.22
C ARG A 227 -16.53 -40.49 -18.01
N LEU A 228 -15.28 -40.24 -18.38
CA LEU A 228 -14.91 -39.09 -19.23
C LEU A 228 -15.48 -39.22 -20.64
N ALA A 229 -15.54 -40.43 -21.21
CA ALA A 229 -16.20 -40.67 -22.49
C ALA A 229 -17.71 -40.37 -22.42
N VAL A 230 -18.37 -40.75 -21.33
CA VAL A 230 -19.77 -40.38 -21.07
C VAL A 230 -19.92 -38.86 -20.97
N ALA A 231 -19.02 -38.18 -20.24
CA ALA A 231 -19.02 -36.72 -20.14
C ALA A 231 -18.85 -36.05 -21.51
N SER A 232 -17.89 -36.51 -22.32
CA SER A 232 -17.66 -36.00 -23.68
C SER A 232 -18.88 -36.21 -24.60
N ALA A 233 -19.47 -37.41 -24.59
CA ALA A 233 -20.67 -37.71 -25.37
C ALA A 233 -21.89 -36.90 -24.92
N TRP A 234 -21.99 -36.59 -23.63
CA TRP A 234 -23.02 -35.69 -23.11
C TRP A 234 -22.80 -34.26 -23.60
N MET A 235 -21.58 -33.73 -23.44
CA MET A 235 -21.21 -32.37 -23.88
C MET A 235 -21.47 -32.16 -25.37
N ALA A 236 -21.11 -33.12 -26.22
CA ALA A 236 -21.35 -33.07 -27.66
C ALA A 236 -22.83 -32.87 -28.04
N ARG A 237 -23.76 -33.30 -27.18
CA ARG A 237 -25.22 -33.16 -27.40
C ARG A 237 -25.81 -31.94 -26.69
N ALA A 238 -25.10 -31.35 -25.74
CA ALA A 238 -25.60 -30.29 -24.86
C ALA A 238 -25.46 -28.87 -25.44
N GLY A 239 -24.86 -28.72 -26.63
CA GLY A 239 -24.70 -27.42 -27.29
C GLY A 239 -23.60 -26.56 -26.68
N VAL A 240 -22.61 -27.18 -26.02
CA VAL A 240 -21.45 -26.48 -25.41
C VAL A 240 -20.31 -26.22 -26.41
N PHE A 241 -20.55 -26.52 -27.69
CA PHE A 241 -19.77 -26.05 -28.82
C PHE A 241 -20.76 -25.48 -29.84
N ARG A 242 -20.57 -24.21 -30.22
CA ARG A 242 -21.41 -23.51 -31.19
C ARG A 242 -20.55 -22.92 -32.28
N ARG A 243 -21.08 -22.90 -33.51
CA ARG A 243 -20.44 -22.33 -34.69
C ARG A 243 -21.41 -21.38 -35.36
N GLU A 244 -20.97 -20.15 -35.57
CA GLU A 244 -21.76 -19.09 -36.22
C GLU A 244 -20.92 -18.43 -37.32
N GLY A 245 -21.58 -17.93 -38.36
CA GLY A 245 -20.91 -17.35 -39.53
C GLY A 245 -20.38 -18.40 -40.52
N ASN A 246 -19.86 -17.90 -41.64
CA ASN A 246 -19.26 -18.69 -42.72
C ASN A 246 -17.95 -18.01 -43.15
N GLY A 247 -16.94 -18.78 -43.54
CA GLY A 247 -15.66 -18.20 -43.93
C GLY A 247 -14.51 -19.18 -44.03
N SER A 248 -13.37 -18.73 -44.54
CA SER A 248 -12.12 -19.50 -44.62
C SER A 248 -11.23 -19.34 -43.38
N VAL A 249 -11.59 -18.48 -42.43
CA VAL A 249 -10.88 -18.31 -41.16
C VAL A 249 -11.85 -18.43 -39.98
N ALA A 250 -11.35 -18.80 -38.79
CA ALA A 250 -12.15 -18.96 -37.59
C ALA A 250 -11.57 -18.28 -36.35
N ILE A 251 -12.44 -17.83 -35.46
CA ILE A 251 -12.12 -17.50 -34.06
C ILE A 251 -12.62 -18.65 -33.20
N LEU A 252 -11.74 -19.29 -32.44
CA LEU A 252 -12.12 -20.32 -31.46
C LEU A 252 -11.97 -19.73 -30.06
N ALA A 253 -13.09 -19.37 -29.42
CA ALA A 253 -13.09 -18.66 -28.15
C ALA A 253 -13.76 -19.45 -27.02
N CYS A 254 -13.28 -19.27 -25.78
CA CYS A 254 -13.87 -19.87 -24.58
C CYS A 254 -13.91 -18.87 -23.41
N GLY A 255 -14.82 -19.11 -22.45
CA GLY A 255 -15.03 -18.21 -21.31
C GLY A 255 -15.50 -16.81 -21.73
N ALA A 256 -15.31 -15.82 -20.85
CA ALA A 256 -15.72 -14.42 -21.08
C ALA A 256 -15.26 -13.82 -22.43
N PRO A 257 -14.03 -14.07 -22.93
CA PRO A 257 -13.58 -13.54 -24.23
C PRO A 257 -14.48 -13.91 -25.42
N ALA A 258 -15.19 -15.04 -25.36
CA ALA A 258 -16.08 -15.45 -26.45
C ALA A 258 -17.25 -14.47 -26.65
N ALA A 259 -17.78 -13.89 -25.57
CA ALA A 259 -18.81 -12.87 -25.65
C ALA A 259 -18.27 -11.58 -26.26
N THR A 260 -17.08 -11.14 -25.85
CA THR A 260 -16.44 -9.95 -26.42
C THR A 260 -16.09 -10.11 -27.90
N CYS A 261 -15.67 -11.31 -28.33
CA CYS A 261 -15.49 -11.59 -29.76
C CYS A 261 -16.81 -11.47 -30.54
N ALA A 262 -17.93 -11.95 -29.98
CA ALA A 262 -19.23 -11.83 -30.61
C ALA A 262 -19.66 -10.36 -30.77
N ASP A 263 -19.47 -9.54 -29.72
CA ASP A 263 -19.76 -8.10 -29.75
C ASP A 263 -18.91 -7.39 -30.81
N LEU A 264 -17.59 -7.63 -30.83
CA LEU A 264 -16.68 -7.04 -31.81
C LEU A 264 -17.05 -7.40 -33.25
N LEU A 265 -17.47 -8.64 -33.51
CA LEU A 265 -17.92 -9.05 -34.84
C LEU A 265 -19.25 -8.39 -35.23
N ALA A 266 -20.17 -8.18 -34.27
CA ALA A 266 -21.46 -7.55 -34.52
C ALA A 266 -21.33 -6.05 -34.86
N GLU A 267 -20.28 -5.38 -34.38
CA GLU A 267 -19.98 -3.98 -34.70
C GLU A 267 -19.39 -3.77 -36.09
N LEU A 268 -18.92 -4.84 -36.76
CA LEU A 268 -18.40 -4.76 -38.11
C LEU A 268 -19.54 -4.63 -39.14
N GLU A 269 -19.63 -3.49 -39.82
CA GLU A 269 -20.67 -3.20 -40.84
C GLU A 269 -20.68 -4.20 -42.02
N GLN A 270 -19.58 -4.92 -42.24
CA GLN A 270 -19.47 -6.05 -43.16
C GLN A 270 -18.94 -7.23 -42.36
N ALA A 271 -19.80 -8.18 -41.99
CA ALA A 271 -19.38 -9.43 -41.36
C ALA A 271 -18.44 -10.16 -42.36
N PRO A 272 -17.13 -10.18 -42.13
CA PRO A 272 -16.21 -10.81 -43.07
C PRO A 272 -16.45 -12.32 -43.06
N ASP A 273 -15.90 -13.01 -44.05
CA ASP A 273 -15.82 -14.47 -44.14
C ASP A 273 -15.08 -15.07 -42.91
N VAL A 274 -15.70 -15.05 -41.72
CA VAL A 274 -15.19 -15.57 -40.44
C VAL A 274 -16.23 -16.43 -39.76
N VAL A 275 -15.75 -17.53 -39.20
CA VAL A 275 -16.51 -18.40 -38.31
C VAL A 275 -16.19 -18.05 -36.86
N LEU A 276 -17.19 -17.71 -36.04
CA LEU A 276 -17.05 -17.68 -34.59
C LEU A 276 -17.43 -19.05 -34.03
N ALA A 277 -16.46 -19.74 -33.44
CA ALA A 277 -16.64 -20.99 -32.74
C ALA A 277 -16.49 -20.78 -31.23
N THR A 278 -17.57 -20.97 -30.48
CA THR A 278 -17.59 -20.80 -29.02
C THR A 278 -17.53 -22.16 -28.35
N LEU A 279 -16.48 -22.40 -27.56
CA LEU A 279 -16.24 -23.61 -26.81
C LEU A 279 -16.46 -23.35 -25.31
N THR A 280 -17.52 -23.88 -24.76
CA THR A 280 -17.90 -23.66 -23.36
C THR A 280 -17.88 -24.95 -22.55
N GLY A 281 -17.76 -26.11 -23.20
CA GLY A 281 -17.31 -27.35 -22.58
C GLY A 281 -15.83 -27.56 -22.90
N VAL A 282 -14.94 -27.07 -22.03
CA VAL A 282 -13.49 -27.00 -22.31
C VAL A 282 -12.75 -28.30 -21.98
N TYR A 283 -13.31 -29.15 -21.12
CA TYR A 283 -12.78 -30.49 -20.85
C TYR A 283 -13.89 -31.48 -20.49
N PRO A 284 -13.91 -32.72 -21.02
CA PRO A 284 -13.03 -33.23 -22.08
C PRO A 284 -13.19 -32.47 -23.40
N LEU A 285 -12.14 -32.45 -24.22
CA LEU A 285 -12.18 -31.79 -25.53
C LEU A 285 -13.16 -32.49 -26.47
N LEU A 286 -13.92 -31.70 -27.22
CA LEU A 286 -14.82 -32.15 -28.27
C LEU A 286 -14.05 -32.33 -29.59
N GLU A 287 -13.19 -33.34 -29.64
CA GLU A 287 -12.23 -33.52 -30.76
C GLU A 287 -12.90 -33.61 -32.12
N ARG A 288 -14.08 -34.24 -32.23
CA ARG A 288 -14.80 -34.39 -33.50
C ARG A 288 -15.28 -33.04 -34.03
N GLU A 289 -15.89 -32.25 -33.16
CA GLU A 289 -16.41 -30.91 -33.47
C GLU A 289 -15.27 -29.94 -33.80
N LEU A 290 -14.18 -30.00 -33.04
CA LEU A 290 -12.97 -29.22 -33.31
C LEU A 290 -12.34 -29.62 -34.65
N LEU A 291 -12.19 -30.91 -34.95
CA LEU A 291 -11.68 -31.37 -36.25
C LEU A 291 -12.57 -30.94 -37.41
N ALA A 292 -13.90 -30.97 -37.25
CA ALA A 292 -14.81 -30.49 -38.27
C ALA A 292 -14.61 -29.00 -38.55
N LEU A 293 -14.46 -28.17 -37.51
CA LEU A 293 -14.13 -26.75 -37.67
C LEU A 293 -12.79 -26.55 -38.37
N LEU A 294 -11.74 -27.24 -37.91
CA LEU A 294 -10.38 -27.04 -38.39
C LEU A 294 -10.28 -27.44 -39.87
N ASN A 295 -10.86 -28.57 -40.29
CA ASN A 295 -10.85 -28.98 -41.71
C ASN A 295 -11.55 -27.99 -42.65
N ASP A 296 -12.46 -27.16 -42.13
CA ASP A 296 -13.21 -26.19 -42.93
C ASP A 296 -12.51 -24.82 -43.07
N VAL A 297 -11.42 -24.58 -42.33
CA VAL A 297 -10.76 -23.27 -42.28
C VAL A 297 -9.25 -23.35 -42.47
N GLU A 298 -8.69 -22.33 -43.10
CA GLU A 298 -7.25 -22.20 -43.37
C GLU A 298 -6.49 -21.73 -42.12
N ARG A 299 -7.09 -20.83 -41.34
CA ARG A 299 -6.51 -20.23 -40.13
C ARG A 299 -7.52 -20.19 -39.01
N VAL A 300 -7.08 -20.47 -37.78
CA VAL A 300 -7.89 -20.32 -36.57
C VAL A 300 -7.14 -19.47 -35.55
N LEU A 301 -7.78 -18.44 -35.01
CA LEU A 301 -7.28 -17.67 -33.87
C LEU A 301 -7.94 -18.19 -32.60
N VAL A 302 -7.16 -18.78 -31.71
CA VAL A 302 -7.63 -19.29 -30.42
C VAL A 302 -7.61 -18.16 -29.40
N VAL A 303 -8.79 -17.85 -28.86
CA VAL A 303 -9.01 -16.75 -27.91
C VAL A 303 -9.37 -17.32 -26.55
N GLU A 304 -8.42 -17.25 -25.62
CA GLU A 304 -8.59 -17.71 -24.26
C GLU A 304 -7.71 -16.89 -23.31
N GLU A 305 -8.14 -16.62 -22.09
CA GLU A 305 -7.34 -15.87 -21.10
C GLU A 305 -6.32 -16.76 -20.39
N LEU A 306 -5.29 -16.15 -19.81
CA LEU A 306 -4.24 -16.83 -19.05
C LEU A 306 -3.41 -17.80 -19.90
N SER A 307 -3.49 -19.10 -19.65
CA SER A 307 -2.63 -20.07 -20.33
C SER A 307 -3.14 -20.44 -21.73
N PRO A 308 -2.28 -20.91 -22.66
CA PRO A 308 -2.68 -21.39 -23.99
C PRO A 308 -3.23 -22.84 -23.93
N PHE A 309 -4.23 -23.09 -23.08
CA PHE A 309 -4.77 -24.44 -22.84
C PHE A 309 -5.46 -25.03 -24.08
N VAL A 310 -6.40 -24.30 -24.67
CA VAL A 310 -7.13 -24.71 -25.88
C VAL A 310 -6.22 -24.62 -27.10
N GLU A 311 -5.35 -23.61 -27.19
CA GLU A 311 -4.41 -23.42 -28.29
C GLU A 311 -3.45 -24.61 -28.41
N ASP A 312 -2.79 -24.99 -27.31
CA ASP A 312 -1.85 -26.12 -27.31
C ASP A 312 -2.59 -27.44 -27.60
N ALA A 313 -3.82 -27.60 -27.11
CA ALA A 313 -4.65 -28.77 -27.39
C ALA A 313 -5.07 -28.89 -28.86
N VAL A 314 -5.46 -27.78 -29.49
CA VAL A 314 -5.83 -27.72 -30.91
C VAL A 314 -4.61 -27.95 -31.80
N ALA A 315 -3.46 -27.37 -31.46
CA ALA A 315 -2.21 -27.61 -32.18
C ALA A 315 -1.82 -29.10 -32.15
N ALA A 316 -1.93 -29.75 -30.98
CA ALA A 316 -1.70 -31.18 -30.85
C ALA A 316 -2.71 -32.01 -31.68
N LEU A 317 -3.98 -31.59 -31.72
CA LEU A 317 -5.01 -32.24 -32.52
C LEU A 317 -4.71 -32.15 -34.02
N CYS A 318 -4.32 -30.97 -34.52
CA CYS A 318 -3.90 -30.80 -35.91
C CYS A 318 -2.73 -31.72 -36.28
N LEU A 319 -1.71 -31.79 -35.41
CA LEU A 319 -0.55 -32.65 -35.63
C LEU A 319 -0.92 -34.14 -35.69
N ARG A 320 -1.76 -34.62 -34.76
CA ARG A 320 -2.16 -36.04 -34.70
C ARG A 320 -2.99 -36.47 -35.91
N HIS A 321 -3.81 -35.57 -36.46
CA HIS A 321 -4.74 -35.89 -37.54
C HIS A 321 -4.31 -35.37 -38.92
N GLY A 322 -3.15 -34.72 -39.03
CA GLY A 322 -2.63 -34.20 -40.29
C GLY A 322 -3.47 -33.05 -40.88
N VAL A 323 -4.09 -32.23 -40.01
CA VAL A 323 -4.87 -31.07 -40.43
C VAL A 323 -3.93 -29.88 -40.69
N SER A 324 -4.07 -29.22 -41.84
CA SER A 324 -3.16 -28.16 -42.30
C SER A 324 -3.50 -26.75 -41.82
N THR A 325 -4.59 -26.58 -41.09
CA THR A 325 -5.03 -25.29 -40.53
C THR A 325 -3.94 -24.67 -39.68
N GLN A 326 -3.63 -23.41 -39.95
CA GLN A 326 -2.68 -22.64 -39.14
C GLN A 326 -3.36 -22.18 -37.85
N VAL A 327 -2.80 -22.60 -36.71
CA VAL A 327 -3.25 -22.20 -35.37
C VAL A 327 -2.52 -20.92 -34.96
N LEU A 328 -3.30 -19.89 -34.66
CA LEU A 328 -2.88 -18.58 -34.19
C LEU A 328 -3.42 -18.37 -32.76
N GLY A 329 -2.76 -17.51 -32.00
CA GLY A 329 -3.03 -17.30 -30.57
C GLY A 329 -1.80 -16.72 -29.88
N LYS A 330 -1.57 -17.13 -28.64
CA LYS A 330 -0.45 -16.67 -27.80
C LYS A 330 0.90 -17.13 -28.31
N ARG A 331 1.01 -18.39 -28.75
CA ARG A 331 2.28 -18.97 -29.25
C ARG A 331 2.77 -18.26 -30.51
N SER A 332 1.83 -17.72 -31.28
CA SER A 332 2.10 -16.96 -32.49
C SER A 332 2.27 -15.45 -32.26
N GLY A 333 2.11 -14.95 -31.02
CA GLY A 333 2.28 -13.54 -30.66
C GLY A 333 1.08 -12.63 -30.96
N HIS A 334 -0.10 -13.18 -31.28
CA HIS A 334 -1.31 -12.38 -31.59
C HIS A 334 -2.08 -11.95 -30.35
N LEU A 335 -1.90 -12.64 -29.22
CA LEU A 335 -2.60 -12.39 -27.95
C LEU A 335 -1.65 -12.60 -26.76
N PRO A 336 -1.79 -11.84 -25.65
CA PRO A 336 -0.93 -11.98 -24.46
C PRO A 336 -1.33 -13.17 -23.57
N GLU A 337 -0.40 -13.65 -22.72
CA GLU A 337 -0.68 -14.66 -21.68
C GLU A 337 -1.20 -14.02 -20.39
N GLU A 338 -0.73 -12.82 -20.09
CA GLU A 338 -1.06 -12.07 -18.89
C GLU A 338 -2.39 -11.32 -18.99
N PHE A 339 -3.02 -11.15 -17.82
CA PHE A 339 -4.18 -10.29 -17.62
C PHE A 339 -5.47 -10.73 -18.32
N GLU A 340 -6.52 -9.98 -18.01
CA GLU A 340 -7.83 -10.09 -18.62
C GLU A 340 -7.87 -9.49 -20.02
N TYR A 341 -8.62 -10.09 -20.93
CA TYR A 341 -8.75 -9.59 -22.30
C TYR A 341 -9.77 -8.47 -22.37
N THR A 342 -9.31 -7.28 -22.75
CA THR A 342 -10.18 -6.15 -23.07
C THR A 342 -10.61 -6.18 -24.54
N PRO A 343 -11.68 -5.45 -24.94
CA PRO A 343 -12.05 -5.32 -26.35
C PRO A 343 -10.89 -4.85 -27.24
N GLU A 344 -10.01 -3.97 -26.72
CA GLU A 344 -8.85 -3.47 -27.45
C GLU A 344 -7.80 -4.55 -27.73
N VAL A 345 -7.52 -5.43 -26.75
CA VAL A 345 -6.61 -6.56 -26.92
C VAL A 345 -7.13 -7.48 -28.02
N LEU A 346 -8.43 -7.80 -27.97
CA LEU A 346 -9.06 -8.69 -28.95
C LEU A 346 -9.15 -8.05 -30.34
N ALA A 347 -9.53 -6.78 -30.45
CA ALA A 347 -9.58 -6.07 -31.72
C ALA A 347 -8.20 -6.05 -32.42
N ASN A 348 -7.13 -5.81 -31.65
CA ASN A 348 -5.76 -5.86 -32.18
C ASN A 348 -5.38 -7.26 -32.64
N GLY A 349 -5.67 -8.30 -31.83
CA GLY A 349 -5.40 -9.69 -32.20
C GLY A 349 -6.13 -10.13 -33.47
N LEU A 350 -7.41 -9.75 -33.62
CA LEU A 350 -8.23 -10.00 -34.81
C LEU A 350 -7.68 -9.29 -36.05
N HIS A 351 -7.30 -8.02 -35.91
CA HIS A 351 -6.71 -7.24 -37.00
C HIS A 351 -5.38 -7.84 -37.45
N GLN A 352 -4.51 -8.25 -36.53
CA GLN A 352 -3.23 -8.88 -36.86
C GLN A 352 -3.41 -10.27 -37.52
N ALA A 353 -4.33 -11.09 -37.00
CA ALA A 353 -4.51 -12.45 -37.47
C ALA A 353 -5.18 -12.51 -38.85
N PHE A 354 -6.18 -11.65 -39.09
CA PHE A 354 -7.07 -11.75 -40.25
C PHE A 354 -7.16 -10.47 -41.10
N GLY A 355 -6.64 -9.34 -40.64
CA GLY A 355 -6.82 -8.05 -41.29
C GLY A 355 -8.23 -7.47 -41.13
N ILE A 356 -8.96 -7.90 -40.10
CA ILE A 356 -10.37 -7.56 -39.86
C ILE A 356 -10.48 -6.44 -38.82
N GLY A 357 -11.38 -5.49 -39.05
CA GLY A 357 -11.57 -4.33 -38.18
C GLY A 357 -10.39 -3.35 -38.25
N GLN A 358 -10.38 -2.38 -37.34
CA GLN A 358 -9.26 -1.45 -37.17
C GLN A 358 -8.51 -1.78 -35.87
N PRO A 359 -7.18 -1.59 -35.82
CA PRO A 359 -6.44 -1.73 -34.58
C PRO A 359 -6.96 -0.71 -33.57
N ALA A 360 -7.07 -1.14 -32.31
CA ALA A 360 -7.47 -0.25 -31.23
C ALA A 360 -6.43 0.87 -31.06
N PRO A 361 -6.86 2.11 -30.76
CA PRO A 361 -5.93 3.19 -30.46
C PRO A 361 -5.05 2.80 -29.26
N ALA A 362 -3.80 3.26 -29.27
CA ALA A 362 -2.89 3.02 -28.16
C ALA A 362 -3.49 3.55 -26.84
N PRO A 363 -3.34 2.83 -25.72
CA PRO A 363 -3.80 3.31 -24.42
C PRO A 363 -3.22 4.69 -24.15
N VAL A 364 -4.09 5.64 -23.79
CA VAL A 364 -3.63 6.94 -23.29
C VAL A 364 -3.01 6.70 -21.93
N ALA A 365 -1.73 7.04 -21.77
CA ALA A 365 -1.08 6.95 -20.46
C ALA A 365 -1.90 7.75 -19.44
N PRO A 366 -2.25 7.18 -18.28
CA PRO A 366 -2.97 7.92 -17.26
C PRO A 366 -2.15 9.17 -16.90
N ASP A 367 -2.85 10.31 -16.82
CA ASP A 367 -2.24 11.59 -16.45
C ASP A 367 -1.56 11.43 -15.07
N GLU A 368 -0.27 11.74 -14.96
CA GLU A 368 0.54 11.57 -13.73
C GLU A 368 -0.06 12.33 -12.52
N ALA A 369 -1.02 13.23 -12.77
CA ALA A 369 -1.72 14.03 -11.78
C ALA A 369 -2.75 13.28 -10.91
N VAL A 370 -3.13 12.04 -11.23
CA VAL A 370 -4.14 11.32 -10.42
C VAL A 370 -3.50 10.67 -9.19
N ALA A 371 -3.80 11.23 -8.02
CA ALA A 371 -3.36 10.66 -6.74
C ALA A 371 -3.85 9.21 -6.58
N ALA A 372 -2.92 8.29 -6.33
CA ALA A 372 -3.23 6.90 -6.04
C ALA A 372 -4.13 6.80 -4.80
N ARG A 373 -5.17 5.96 -4.87
CA ARG A 373 -6.08 5.66 -3.76
C ARG A 373 -5.90 4.20 -3.35
N PRO A 374 -4.83 3.86 -2.61
CA PRO A 374 -4.63 2.48 -2.18
C PRO A 374 -5.77 2.06 -1.22
N PRO A 375 -6.11 0.77 -1.18
CA PRO A 375 -7.02 0.24 -0.16
C PRO A 375 -6.49 0.53 1.25
N VAL A 376 -7.35 1.03 2.14
CA VAL A 376 -7.01 1.38 3.53
C VAL A 376 -8.07 0.86 4.50
N LEU A 377 -7.67 0.62 5.76
CA LEU A 377 -8.60 0.29 6.83
C LEU A 377 -9.64 1.40 7.04
N CYS A 378 -10.90 1.02 7.28
CA CYS A 378 -11.97 1.95 7.64
C CYS A 378 -11.62 2.76 8.90
N SER A 379 -12.11 4.00 9.00
CA SER A 379 -11.74 4.93 10.08
C SER A 379 -12.02 4.41 11.51
N GLY A 380 -13.04 3.57 11.69
CA GLY A 380 -13.36 2.93 12.97
C GLY A 380 -12.89 1.48 13.11
N CYS A 381 -12.05 0.97 12.20
CA CYS A 381 -11.68 -0.43 12.22
C CYS A 381 -10.83 -0.78 13.46
N PRO A 382 -11.21 -1.79 14.28
CA PRO A 382 -10.46 -2.15 15.48
C PRO A 382 -9.04 -2.66 15.17
N HIS A 383 -8.81 -3.21 13.97
CA HIS A 383 -7.47 -3.59 13.52
C HIS A 383 -6.52 -2.39 13.45
N ARG A 384 -7.02 -1.18 13.19
CA ARG A 384 -6.21 0.04 13.17
C ARG A 384 -5.63 0.32 14.57
N SER A 385 -6.46 0.17 15.60
CA SER A 385 -6.05 0.33 17.00
C SER A 385 -5.09 -0.79 17.43
N ALA A 386 -5.37 -2.04 17.04
CA ALA A 386 -4.49 -3.19 17.29
C ALA A 386 -3.09 -2.98 16.69
N TYR A 387 -3.00 -2.58 15.41
CA TYR A 387 -1.71 -2.30 14.77
C TYR A 387 -0.99 -1.10 15.37
N PHE A 388 -1.72 -0.05 15.75
CA PHE A 388 -1.13 1.07 16.45
C PHE A 388 -0.53 0.67 17.80
N ALA A 389 -1.20 -0.21 18.56
CA ALA A 389 -0.68 -0.77 19.81
C ALA A 389 0.52 -1.69 19.55
N ALA A 390 0.46 -2.55 18.53
CA ALA A 390 1.55 -3.43 18.14
C ALA A 390 2.81 -2.62 17.79
N ARG A 391 2.71 -1.59 16.94
CA ARG A 391 3.84 -0.71 16.59
C ARG A 391 4.45 -0.01 17.79
N ALA A 392 3.62 0.39 18.76
CA ALA A 392 4.11 1.04 19.96
C ALA A 392 4.81 0.09 20.92
N ALA A 393 4.34 -1.15 21.02
CA ALA A 393 4.94 -2.16 21.89
C ALA A 393 6.21 -2.77 21.27
N PHE A 394 6.19 -3.08 19.98
CA PHE A 394 7.28 -3.80 19.33
C PHE A 394 8.32 -2.90 18.65
N GLY A 395 7.95 -1.66 18.31
CA GLY A 395 8.83 -0.72 17.60
C GLY A 395 8.92 -0.98 16.08
N PRO A 396 9.67 -0.14 15.35
CA PRO A 396 9.63 -0.11 13.90
C PRO A 396 10.39 -1.25 13.20
N GLU A 397 11.38 -1.83 13.89
CA GLU A 397 12.28 -2.88 13.38
C GLU A 397 11.76 -4.30 13.62
N GLN A 398 10.59 -4.44 14.29
CA GLN A 398 10.01 -5.75 14.57
C GLN A 398 9.54 -6.42 13.29
N LEU A 399 10.02 -7.64 13.02
CA LEU A 399 9.52 -8.48 11.94
C LEU A 399 8.08 -8.92 12.23
N ALA A 400 7.18 -8.56 11.32
CA ALA A 400 5.74 -8.75 11.36
C ALA A 400 5.24 -9.46 10.09
N PHE A 401 4.65 -10.63 10.24
CA PHE A 401 4.11 -11.43 9.14
C PHE A 401 2.59 -11.36 9.15
N ASN A 402 2.03 -10.83 8.07
CA ASN A 402 0.61 -10.57 7.96
C ASN A 402 -0.05 -11.63 7.06
N ASP A 403 -1.36 -11.52 6.88
CA ASP A 403 -2.18 -12.53 6.24
C ASP A 403 -3.25 -11.89 5.33
N ILE A 404 -3.96 -12.68 4.52
CA ILE A 404 -4.96 -12.22 3.54
C ILE A 404 -6.29 -11.90 4.24
N GLY A 405 -6.69 -10.62 4.25
CA GLY A 405 -7.95 -10.12 4.81
C GLY A 405 -7.92 -8.61 5.03
N CYS A 406 -8.86 -8.05 5.83
CA CYS A 406 -8.81 -6.62 6.16
C CYS A 406 -7.49 -6.22 6.84
N TYR A 407 -6.92 -7.13 7.61
CA TYR A 407 -5.62 -6.98 8.27
C TYR A 407 -4.44 -6.87 7.28
N THR A 408 -4.56 -7.34 6.03
CA THR A 408 -3.59 -7.04 4.96
C THR A 408 -3.37 -5.53 4.81
N LEU A 409 -4.42 -4.72 5.03
CA LEU A 409 -4.35 -3.26 4.89
C LEU A 409 -3.51 -2.58 5.99
N GLY A 410 -3.06 -3.32 6.99
CA GLY A 410 -2.05 -2.87 7.97
C GLY A 410 -0.62 -2.79 7.42
N TYR A 411 -0.39 -3.24 6.17
CA TYR A 411 0.90 -3.13 5.47
C TYR A 411 1.35 -1.68 5.25
N GLY A 412 0.41 -0.78 4.92
CA GLY A 412 0.75 0.57 4.49
C GLY A 412 1.08 1.53 5.65
N PRO A 413 1.82 2.63 5.37
CA PRO A 413 2.07 3.65 6.36
C PRO A 413 0.76 4.27 6.90
N PRO A 414 0.69 4.61 8.19
CA PRO A 414 1.77 4.53 9.20
C PRO A 414 1.74 3.24 10.04
N LEU A 415 1.02 2.21 9.60
CA LEU A 415 0.83 0.99 10.39
C LEU A 415 1.99 0.03 10.22
N ASP A 416 2.52 -0.14 8.99
CA ASP A 416 3.76 -0.87 8.69
C ASP A 416 3.87 -2.22 9.47
N CYS A 417 2.81 -3.01 9.48
CA CYS A 417 2.71 -4.30 10.19
C CYS A 417 2.65 -5.49 9.23
N ALA A 418 3.44 -5.46 8.16
CA ALA A 418 3.58 -6.56 7.22
C ALA A 418 4.91 -6.49 6.44
N ASP A 419 5.84 -7.39 6.76
CA ASP A 419 7.07 -7.61 5.99
C ASP A 419 6.87 -8.67 4.90
N ALA A 420 6.02 -9.66 5.17
CA ALA A 420 5.62 -10.67 4.19
C ALA A 420 4.21 -11.19 4.48
N LEU A 421 3.57 -11.66 3.41
CA LEU A 421 2.26 -12.28 3.37
C LEU A 421 2.25 -13.29 2.23
N LEU A 422 1.58 -14.43 2.40
CA LEU A 422 1.58 -15.50 1.40
C LEU A 422 0.16 -15.94 0.99
N CYS A 423 -0.60 -16.48 1.93
CA CYS A 423 -1.97 -16.95 1.72
C CYS A 423 -2.74 -16.93 3.04
N MET A 424 -4.02 -17.29 2.97
CA MET A 424 -4.90 -17.35 4.15
C MET A 424 -4.36 -18.36 5.19
N GLY A 425 -4.11 -17.88 6.40
CA GLY A 425 -3.59 -18.64 7.54
C GLY A 425 -2.07 -18.84 7.56
N ALA A 426 -1.31 -18.22 6.66
CA ALA A 426 0.14 -18.33 6.60
C ALA A 426 0.89 -17.44 7.60
N GLY A 427 0.27 -16.40 8.15
CA GLY A 427 0.94 -15.41 9.01
C GLY A 427 1.74 -16.04 10.16
N PHE A 428 1.18 -17.06 10.83
CA PHE A 428 1.87 -17.78 11.91
C PHE A 428 3.01 -18.67 11.40
N THR A 429 2.83 -19.38 10.28
CA THR A 429 3.88 -20.24 9.72
C THR A 429 5.08 -19.43 9.23
N LEU A 430 4.85 -18.25 8.65
CA LEU A 430 5.91 -17.35 8.22
C LEU A 430 6.69 -16.81 9.43
N ALA A 431 5.98 -16.35 10.46
CA ALA A 431 6.59 -15.88 11.69
C ALA A 431 7.45 -16.96 12.36
N ALA A 432 6.90 -18.16 12.56
CA ALA A 432 7.63 -19.27 13.16
C ALA A 432 8.84 -19.70 12.32
N GLY A 433 8.67 -19.79 10.99
CA GLY A 433 9.72 -20.20 10.07
C GLY A 433 10.90 -19.23 10.02
N VAL A 434 10.62 -17.93 9.89
CA VAL A 434 11.67 -16.90 9.90
C VAL A 434 12.35 -16.83 11.26
N GLY A 435 11.58 -16.78 12.35
CA GLY A 435 12.13 -16.70 13.70
C GLY A 435 13.06 -17.87 14.03
N ARG A 436 12.74 -19.08 13.55
CA ARG A 436 13.59 -20.27 13.74
C ARG A 436 14.95 -20.17 13.05
N VAL A 437 15.03 -19.50 11.89
CA VAL A 437 16.28 -19.37 11.13
C VAL A 437 17.10 -18.19 11.61
N THR A 438 16.45 -17.06 11.93
CA THR A 438 17.14 -15.83 12.32
C THR A 438 17.45 -15.78 13.82
N GLY A 439 16.77 -16.59 14.64
CA GLY A 439 16.79 -16.48 16.09
C GLY A 439 16.13 -15.20 16.61
N GLN A 440 15.44 -14.44 15.75
CA GLN A 440 14.70 -13.25 16.15
C GLN A 440 13.30 -13.65 16.58
N ARG A 441 12.80 -13.01 17.63
CA ARG A 441 11.40 -13.09 18.00
C ARG A 441 10.55 -12.38 16.96
N THR A 442 9.57 -13.07 16.38
CA THR A 442 8.73 -12.55 15.29
C THR A 442 7.28 -12.36 15.73
N VAL A 443 6.51 -11.57 14.98
CA VAL A 443 5.07 -11.39 15.20
C VAL A 443 4.32 -11.91 13.98
N GLY A 444 3.34 -12.79 14.18
CA GLY A 444 2.43 -13.25 13.13
C GLY A 444 1.02 -12.73 13.40
N PHE A 445 0.33 -12.23 12.37
CA PHE A 445 -1.05 -11.75 12.46
C PHE A 445 -1.98 -12.62 11.64
N LEU A 446 -3.09 -13.05 12.24
CA LEU A 446 -4.23 -13.67 11.56
C LEU A 446 -5.52 -12.95 11.94
N GLY A 447 -6.53 -12.96 11.07
CA GLY A 447 -7.91 -12.67 11.49
C GLY A 447 -8.56 -13.88 12.14
N ASP A 448 -9.73 -13.69 12.74
CA ASP A 448 -10.57 -14.80 13.21
C ASP A 448 -10.91 -15.80 12.09
N SER A 449 -11.42 -15.33 10.95
CA SER A 449 -11.79 -16.22 9.83
C SER A 449 -10.60 -17.04 9.32
N THR A 450 -9.41 -16.42 9.18
CA THR A 450 -8.21 -17.15 8.73
C THR A 450 -7.61 -18.04 9.80
N PHE A 451 -7.79 -17.69 11.07
CA PHE A 451 -7.46 -18.58 12.17
C PHE A 451 -8.24 -19.90 12.06
N PHE A 452 -9.55 -19.85 11.83
CA PHE A 452 -10.36 -21.06 11.64
C PHE A 452 -10.10 -21.78 10.32
N HIS A 453 -9.80 -21.03 9.25
CA HIS A 453 -9.54 -21.58 7.92
C HIS A 453 -8.34 -22.55 7.91
N SER A 454 -7.18 -22.08 8.38
CA SER A 454 -5.93 -22.85 8.39
C SER A 454 -4.93 -22.40 9.48
N GLY A 455 -5.25 -21.36 10.26
CA GLY A 455 -4.38 -20.87 11.32
C GLY A 455 -4.32 -21.78 12.56
N MET A 456 -5.36 -22.57 12.84
CA MET A 456 -5.37 -23.54 13.95
C MET A 456 -4.23 -24.57 13.83
N PRO A 457 -4.08 -25.33 12.71
CA PRO A 457 -2.96 -26.25 12.55
C PRO A 457 -1.61 -25.52 12.51
N ALA A 458 -1.54 -24.30 11.95
CA ALA A 458 -0.32 -23.48 11.98
C ALA A 458 0.11 -23.13 13.41
N LEU A 459 -0.82 -22.72 14.26
CA LEU A 459 -0.55 -22.42 15.67
C LEU A 459 -0.17 -23.68 16.45
N LEU A 460 -0.84 -24.81 16.19
CA LEU A 460 -0.50 -26.09 16.81
C LEU A 460 0.94 -26.51 16.52
N ASP A 461 1.40 -26.35 15.26
CA ASP A 461 2.78 -26.67 14.90
C ASP A 461 3.77 -25.72 15.59
N ALA A 462 3.48 -24.42 15.62
CA ALA A 462 4.30 -23.44 16.34
C ALA A 462 4.43 -23.78 17.84
N ILE A 463 3.34 -24.22 18.49
CA ILE A 463 3.34 -24.65 19.90
C ILE A 463 4.16 -25.94 20.08
N LYS A 464 3.95 -26.93 19.21
CA LYS A 464 4.67 -28.21 19.24
C LYS A 464 6.19 -28.01 19.11
N GLU A 465 6.59 -27.07 18.26
CA GLU A 465 7.99 -26.75 17.99
C GLU A 465 8.57 -25.68 18.94
N ASP A 466 7.78 -25.19 19.91
CA ASP A 466 8.15 -24.13 20.85
C ASP A 466 8.74 -22.89 20.14
N ALA A 467 8.09 -22.45 19.07
CA ALA A 467 8.56 -21.32 18.26
C ALA A 467 8.60 -20.02 19.08
N ASP A 468 9.71 -19.28 18.98
CA ASP A 468 9.86 -18.00 19.68
C ASP A 468 9.16 -16.87 18.91
N MET A 469 7.84 -16.75 19.11
CA MET A 469 7.00 -15.80 18.38
C MET A 469 5.82 -15.27 19.20
N VAL A 470 5.26 -14.15 18.74
CA VAL A 470 3.96 -13.62 19.15
C VAL A 470 2.93 -13.92 18.07
N ALA A 471 1.90 -14.72 18.40
CA ALA A 471 0.76 -14.99 17.54
C ALA A 471 -0.39 -14.03 17.88
N VAL A 472 -0.74 -13.14 16.97
CA VAL A 472 -1.82 -12.16 17.14
C VAL A 472 -3.03 -12.59 16.34
N ILE A 473 -4.16 -12.80 17.02
CA ILE A 473 -5.46 -13.10 16.39
C ILE A 473 -6.35 -11.86 16.48
N LEU A 474 -6.72 -11.32 15.33
CA LEU A 474 -7.51 -10.12 15.16
C LEU A 474 -9.00 -10.50 14.98
N ASP A 475 -9.72 -10.68 16.08
CA ASP A 475 -11.13 -11.08 16.10
C ASP A 475 -12.07 -9.89 15.93
N ASN A 476 -12.53 -9.68 14.69
CA ASN A 476 -13.56 -8.70 14.34
C ASN A 476 -14.96 -9.29 14.14
N GLN A 477 -15.11 -10.60 14.38
CA GLN A 477 -16.35 -11.37 14.29
C GLN A 477 -16.96 -11.47 12.89
N VAL A 478 -16.20 -11.26 11.81
CA VAL A 478 -16.77 -11.27 10.46
C VAL A 478 -15.72 -11.51 9.37
N THR A 479 -16.08 -12.25 8.32
CA THR A 479 -15.29 -12.28 7.08
C THR A 479 -15.60 -11.02 6.24
N ALA A 480 -14.99 -9.89 6.61
CA ALA A 480 -15.38 -8.58 6.12
C ALA A 480 -15.08 -8.30 4.63
N MET A 481 -13.82 -8.50 4.20
CA MET A 481 -13.35 -8.05 2.88
C MET A 481 -14.09 -8.70 1.69
N THR A 482 -14.66 -9.89 1.90
CA THR A 482 -15.34 -10.69 0.88
C THR A 482 -16.85 -10.47 0.84
N GLY A 483 -17.42 -9.62 1.70
CA GLY A 483 -18.86 -9.31 1.70
C GLY A 483 -19.55 -9.30 3.07
N PHE A 484 -18.81 -9.40 4.19
CA PHE A 484 -19.34 -9.45 5.56
C PHE A 484 -20.07 -10.75 5.91
N GLN A 485 -19.56 -11.88 5.42
CA GLN A 485 -20.11 -13.21 5.75
C GLN A 485 -19.83 -13.60 7.22
N GLU A 486 -20.65 -14.51 7.74
CA GLU A 486 -20.58 -14.96 9.12
C GLU A 486 -19.21 -15.61 9.41
N SER A 487 -18.56 -15.16 10.48
CA SER A 487 -17.36 -15.80 11.03
C SER A 487 -17.79 -16.94 11.97
N PRO A 488 -17.00 -18.02 12.12
CA PRO A 488 -17.30 -19.09 13.08
C PRO A 488 -17.46 -18.62 14.54
N THR A 489 -16.97 -17.42 14.88
CA THR A 489 -17.10 -16.85 16.22
C THR A 489 -18.51 -16.38 16.55
N VAL A 490 -19.34 -16.06 15.55
CA VAL A 490 -20.62 -15.37 15.75
C VAL A 490 -21.70 -15.89 14.81
N THR A 491 -22.95 -15.86 15.27
CA THR A 491 -24.13 -16.08 14.42
C THR A 491 -25.08 -14.91 14.59
N VAL A 492 -25.74 -14.48 13.52
CA VAL A 492 -26.76 -13.42 13.60
C VAL A 492 -28.09 -14.04 14.00
N GLN A 493 -28.62 -13.66 15.17
CA GLN A 493 -29.93 -14.11 15.66
C GLN A 493 -30.80 -12.92 16.05
N ASN A 494 -31.95 -12.75 15.38
CA ASN A 494 -32.91 -11.66 15.66
C ASN A 494 -32.25 -10.27 15.75
N GLU A 495 -31.42 -9.89 14.78
CA GLU A 495 -30.67 -8.62 14.77
C GLU A 495 -29.63 -8.47 15.90
N HIS A 496 -29.24 -9.57 16.55
CA HIS A 496 -28.20 -9.60 17.57
C HIS A 496 -27.06 -10.54 17.17
N LEU A 497 -25.85 -10.17 17.56
CA LEU A 497 -24.66 -11.00 17.42
C LEU A 497 -24.56 -11.95 18.61
N ALA A 498 -24.75 -13.24 18.36
CA ALA A 498 -24.59 -14.28 19.37
C ALA A 498 -23.24 -14.97 19.19
N ARG A 499 -22.34 -14.87 20.18
CA ARG A 499 -21.05 -15.58 20.14
C ARG A 499 -21.26 -17.09 20.27
N GLY A 500 -20.73 -17.85 19.31
CA GLY A 500 -20.76 -19.30 19.30
C GLY A 500 -19.46 -19.92 19.84
N VAL A 501 -18.33 -19.57 19.23
CA VAL A 501 -17.04 -20.26 19.46
C VAL A 501 -16.02 -19.34 20.15
N SER A 502 -15.37 -19.85 21.20
CA SER A 502 -14.30 -19.14 21.92
C SER A 502 -12.92 -19.42 21.30
N ILE A 503 -12.32 -18.40 20.68
CA ILE A 503 -10.93 -18.47 20.18
C ILE A 503 -9.96 -18.74 21.33
N GLU A 504 -10.10 -18.06 22.47
CA GLU A 504 -9.24 -18.29 23.64
C GLU A 504 -9.31 -19.75 24.13
N GLY A 505 -10.51 -20.31 24.23
CA GLY A 505 -10.69 -21.71 24.62
C GLY A 505 -9.99 -22.69 23.66
N ILE A 506 -10.07 -22.44 22.35
CA ILE A 506 -9.41 -23.25 21.32
C ILE A 506 -7.89 -23.11 21.43
N VAL A 507 -7.38 -21.88 21.49
CA VAL A 507 -5.94 -21.60 21.59
C VAL A 507 -5.34 -22.30 22.83
N ARG A 508 -6.03 -22.27 23.97
CA ARG A 508 -5.61 -23.00 25.18
C ARG A 508 -5.67 -24.52 24.98
N ALA A 509 -6.71 -25.04 24.32
CA ALA A 509 -6.85 -26.46 24.01
C ALA A 509 -5.76 -26.97 23.04
N LEU A 510 -5.25 -26.11 22.14
CA LEU A 510 -4.09 -26.41 21.29
C LEU A 510 -2.77 -26.45 22.07
N GLY A 511 -2.75 -26.02 23.33
CA GLY A 511 -1.60 -26.10 24.23
C GLY A 511 -0.89 -24.77 24.52
N ALA A 512 -1.43 -23.64 24.05
CA ALA A 512 -0.83 -22.33 24.34
C ALA A 512 -0.95 -21.99 25.83
N ARG A 513 0.19 -21.69 26.46
CA ARG A 513 0.26 -21.37 27.91
C ARG A 513 0.09 -19.89 28.18
N GLN A 514 0.63 -19.05 27.30
CA GLN A 514 0.62 -17.59 27.41
C GLN A 514 -0.44 -17.05 26.45
N VAL A 515 -1.63 -16.78 26.99
CA VAL A 515 -2.78 -16.31 26.20
C VAL A 515 -3.42 -15.14 26.90
N GLU A 516 -3.54 -14.02 26.20
CA GLU A 516 -4.24 -12.81 26.65
C GLU A 516 -5.28 -12.37 25.62
N THR A 517 -6.48 -12.04 26.09
CA THR A 517 -7.56 -11.48 25.27
C THR A 517 -7.77 -10.03 25.68
N VAL A 518 -7.71 -9.09 24.74
CA VAL A 518 -7.83 -7.64 24.98
C VAL A 518 -8.79 -6.99 23.99
N ASP A 519 -9.46 -5.92 24.42
CA ASP A 519 -10.18 -5.04 23.48
C ASP A 519 -9.19 -4.05 22.87
N PRO A 520 -8.91 -4.08 21.55
CA PRO A 520 -7.99 -3.15 20.89
C PRO A 520 -8.40 -1.68 21.02
N MET A 521 -9.65 -1.38 21.42
CA MET A 521 -10.09 -0.02 21.70
C MET A 521 -9.63 0.47 23.08
N ASP A 522 -9.31 -0.42 24.04
CA ASP A 522 -8.52 -0.08 25.22
C ASP A 522 -7.04 -0.16 24.87
N LEU A 523 -6.55 0.98 24.39
CA LEU A 523 -5.22 1.07 23.82
C LEU A 523 -4.12 0.85 24.88
N SER A 524 -4.32 1.29 26.12
CA SER A 524 -3.36 1.11 27.20
C SER A 524 -3.25 -0.35 27.62
N ALA A 525 -4.39 -1.04 27.78
CA ALA A 525 -4.40 -2.47 28.06
C ALA A 525 -3.78 -3.28 26.91
N THR A 526 -4.09 -2.91 25.67
CA THR A 526 -3.59 -3.61 24.47
C THR A 526 -2.08 -3.46 24.29
N ILE A 527 -1.51 -2.26 24.51
CA ILE A 527 -0.05 -2.08 24.51
C ILE A 527 0.58 -2.96 25.58
N ALA A 528 0.05 -2.91 26.81
CA ALA A 528 0.63 -3.66 27.92
C ALA A 528 0.61 -5.18 27.67
N ALA A 529 -0.44 -5.70 27.02
CA ALA A 529 -0.50 -7.09 26.59
C ALA A 529 0.53 -7.41 25.50
N PHE A 530 0.72 -6.54 24.51
CA PHE A 530 1.77 -6.71 23.52
C PHE A 530 3.18 -6.60 24.11
N GLU A 531 3.44 -5.72 25.07
CA GLU A 531 4.73 -5.63 25.78
C GLU A 531 5.02 -6.92 26.56
N ARG A 532 4.03 -7.46 27.28
CA ARG A 532 4.17 -8.76 27.96
C ARG A 532 4.43 -9.89 26.95
N ALA A 533 3.74 -9.89 25.81
CA ALA A 533 3.96 -10.89 24.76
C ALA A 533 5.32 -10.76 24.08
N ARG A 534 5.81 -9.53 23.89
CA ARG A 534 7.17 -9.23 23.39
C ARG A 534 8.23 -9.80 24.32
N ASP A 535 8.05 -9.58 25.62
CA ASP A 535 9.04 -9.95 26.66
C ASP A 535 8.93 -11.42 27.11
N ALA A 536 7.90 -12.13 26.66
CA ALA A 536 7.72 -13.57 26.85
C ALA A 536 8.71 -14.40 26.00
N SER A 537 8.90 -15.65 26.39
CA SER A 537 9.66 -16.65 25.62
C SER A 537 8.72 -17.72 25.05
N GLY A 538 9.11 -18.31 23.91
CA GLY A 538 8.29 -19.30 23.21
C GLY A 538 7.02 -18.66 22.62
N VAL A 539 5.96 -19.46 22.44
CA VAL A 539 4.73 -18.96 21.82
C VAL A 539 3.90 -18.14 22.83
N ALA A 540 3.72 -16.86 22.53
CA ALA A 540 2.76 -15.99 23.22
C ALA A 540 1.60 -15.65 22.28
N VAL A 541 0.35 -15.77 22.75
CA VAL A 541 -0.84 -15.52 21.93
C VAL A 541 -1.60 -14.31 22.48
N VAL A 542 -1.85 -13.33 21.62
CA VAL A 542 -2.68 -12.16 21.93
C VAL A 542 -3.90 -12.15 21.02
N ILE A 543 -5.10 -12.17 21.61
CA ILE A 543 -6.36 -12.10 20.88
C ILE A 543 -6.91 -10.68 21.05
N THR A 544 -6.91 -9.89 19.98
CA THR A 544 -7.56 -8.57 19.99
C THR A 544 -9.01 -8.74 19.56
N GLN A 545 -9.95 -8.48 20.46
CA GLN A 545 -11.35 -8.84 20.28
C GLN A 545 -12.23 -7.59 20.27
N SER A 546 -12.72 -7.18 19.10
CA SER A 546 -13.68 -6.08 18.97
C SER A 546 -14.45 -6.19 17.67
N PRO A 547 -15.80 -6.19 17.68
CA PRO A 547 -16.59 -6.40 16.46
C PRO A 547 -16.33 -5.32 15.42
N CYS A 548 -16.38 -5.70 14.14
CA CYS A 548 -16.35 -4.72 13.05
C CYS A 548 -17.56 -3.76 13.15
N PRO A 549 -17.36 -2.43 13.24
CA PRO A 549 -18.48 -1.49 13.36
C PRO A 549 -19.44 -1.51 12.16
N LEU A 550 -18.92 -1.78 10.96
CA LEU A 550 -19.74 -1.93 9.76
C LEU A 550 -20.59 -3.20 9.81
N HIS A 551 -20.04 -4.31 10.30
CA HIS A 551 -20.80 -5.55 10.51
C HIS A 551 -21.88 -5.35 11.57
N LEU A 552 -21.53 -4.72 12.70
CA LEU A 552 -22.49 -4.42 13.77
C LEU A 552 -23.64 -3.55 13.24
N GLY A 553 -23.34 -2.51 12.46
CA GLY A 553 -24.36 -1.66 11.84
C GLY A 553 -25.26 -2.41 10.85
N ARG A 554 -24.67 -3.32 10.03
CA ARG A 554 -25.41 -4.16 9.09
C ARG A 554 -26.31 -5.19 9.80
N ALA A 555 -25.78 -5.88 10.80
CA ALA A 555 -26.48 -6.96 11.50
C ALA A 555 -27.61 -6.45 12.41
N THR A 556 -27.45 -5.26 13.00
CA THR A 556 -28.42 -4.70 13.96
C THR A 556 -29.42 -3.71 13.34
N GLY A 557 -29.20 -3.30 12.08
CA GLY A 557 -30.01 -2.27 11.41
C GLY A 557 -29.93 -0.88 12.04
N LYS A 558 -29.05 -0.69 13.04
CA LYS A 558 -28.88 0.56 13.78
C LYS A 558 -27.51 1.15 13.45
N PRO A 559 -27.40 2.46 13.16
CA PRO A 559 -26.10 3.11 13.14
C PRO A 559 -25.42 2.85 14.48
N VAL A 560 -24.15 2.46 14.47
CA VAL A 560 -23.36 2.38 15.69
C VAL A 560 -23.41 3.77 16.34
N GLN A 561 -24.10 3.88 17.47
CA GLN A 561 -24.13 5.13 18.24
C GLN A 561 -22.75 5.32 18.86
N GLU A 562 -21.90 6.07 18.19
CA GLU A 562 -20.64 6.47 18.76
C GLU A 562 -20.87 7.50 19.86
N PRO A 563 -20.24 7.36 21.03
CA PRO A 563 -20.05 8.49 21.92
C PRO A 563 -19.42 9.63 21.14
N VAL A 564 -19.94 10.85 21.29
CA VAL A 564 -19.26 12.03 20.76
C VAL A 564 -18.03 12.26 21.62
N TYR A 565 -16.88 11.78 21.16
CA TYR A 565 -15.62 12.00 21.84
C TYR A 565 -15.17 13.44 21.60
N ARG A 566 -15.02 14.19 22.68
CA ARG A 566 -14.33 15.47 22.69
C ARG A 566 -12.97 15.24 23.33
N ILE A 567 -11.91 15.67 22.64
CA ILE A 567 -10.58 15.69 23.25
C ILE A 567 -10.64 16.67 24.42
N ASP A 568 -10.48 16.14 25.63
CA ASP A 568 -10.22 16.94 26.81
C ASP A 568 -8.84 17.60 26.61
N GLN A 569 -8.87 18.91 26.36
CA GLN A 569 -7.70 19.69 26.00
C GLN A 569 -6.74 19.84 27.19
N ASP A 570 -7.23 19.69 28.42
CA ASP A 570 -6.43 19.81 29.63
C ASP A 570 -5.76 18.46 29.97
N ALA A 571 -6.38 17.34 29.58
CA ALA A 571 -5.84 15.98 29.72
C ALA A 571 -4.99 15.51 28.53
N CYS A 572 -5.09 16.17 27.36
CA CYS A 572 -4.35 15.84 26.15
C CYS A 572 -2.87 16.26 26.25
N GLN A 573 -2.10 15.45 26.96
CA GLN A 573 -0.65 15.45 26.86
C GLN A 573 -0.32 14.73 25.56
N ARG A 574 0.57 15.28 24.70
CA ARG A 574 1.03 14.68 23.42
C ARG A 574 1.05 13.15 23.52
N CYS A 575 0.66 12.41 22.46
CA CYS A 575 0.52 10.93 22.53
C CYS A 575 1.76 10.14 22.98
N GLY A 576 2.89 10.79 23.27
CA GLY A 576 3.95 10.26 24.14
C GLY A 576 4.78 9.13 23.55
N ARG A 577 4.48 8.68 22.34
CA ARG A 577 5.16 7.56 21.68
C ARG A 577 6.30 8.08 20.82
N GLY A 578 7.49 8.19 21.43
CA GLY A 578 8.73 8.49 20.72
C GLY A 578 9.15 7.41 19.71
N ASP A 579 8.61 6.19 19.84
CA ASP A 579 9.07 5.01 19.07
C ASP A 579 8.11 4.55 17.96
N CYS A 580 7.00 5.25 17.69
CA CYS A 580 6.03 4.83 16.66
C CYS A 580 6.37 5.30 15.23
N GLY A 581 7.52 5.95 15.00
CA GLY A 581 7.94 6.42 13.68
C GLY A 581 7.16 7.61 13.10
N MET A 582 6.13 8.12 13.81
CA MET A 582 5.40 9.33 13.45
C MET A 582 5.77 10.50 14.39
N GLN A 583 6.69 11.37 13.97
CA GLN A 583 7.02 12.58 14.73
C GLN A 583 5.94 13.66 14.55
N CYS A 584 5.27 14.03 15.64
CA CYS A 584 4.50 15.28 15.74
C CYS A 584 5.32 16.31 16.52
N ASP A 585 6.17 17.07 15.82
CA ASP A 585 7.03 18.10 16.47
C ASP A 585 6.29 19.41 16.78
N GLN A 586 4.97 19.40 16.85
CA GLN A 586 4.21 20.60 17.17
C GLN A 586 4.26 20.81 18.68
N GLY A 587 5.12 21.73 19.11
CA GLY A 587 5.04 22.36 20.43
C GLY A 587 3.66 22.98 20.59
N VAL A 588 2.75 22.26 21.26
CA VAL A 588 1.37 22.73 21.46
C VAL A 588 1.37 23.88 22.47
N THR A 589 1.44 25.12 21.96
CA THR A 589 0.78 26.25 22.60
C THR A 589 -0.24 26.83 21.63
N ARG A 590 -1.49 26.37 21.80
CA ARG A 590 -2.77 26.87 21.24
C ARG A 590 -3.04 26.61 19.74
N GLY A 591 -4.19 26.00 19.43
CA GLY A 591 -4.89 26.08 18.13
C GLY A 591 -4.73 24.91 17.14
N LEU A 592 -5.78 24.11 16.94
CA LEU A 592 -5.90 22.97 16.01
C LEU A 592 -5.70 23.35 14.52
N GLU A 593 -6.01 24.59 14.12
CA GLU A 593 -5.80 25.05 12.73
C GLU A 593 -4.31 25.10 12.32
N ARG A 594 -3.39 25.12 13.30
CA ARG A 594 -1.96 25.34 13.07
C ARG A 594 -1.21 24.06 12.67
N SER A 595 -1.64 22.91 13.20
CA SER A 595 -1.07 21.58 12.86
C SER A 595 -1.43 21.14 11.45
N MET A 596 -2.55 21.64 10.90
CA MET A 596 -2.94 21.39 9.52
C MET A 596 -2.05 22.10 8.50
N THR A 597 -1.38 23.19 8.86
CA THR A 597 -0.53 23.95 7.92
C THR A 597 0.73 23.18 7.53
N ARG A 598 1.34 22.44 8.46
CA ARG A 598 2.49 21.55 8.13
C ARG A 598 2.02 20.37 7.29
N ALA A 599 0.92 19.72 7.65
CA ALA A 599 0.34 18.63 6.86
C ALA A 599 0.00 19.08 5.43
N ARG A 600 -0.72 20.20 5.27
CA ARG A 600 -1.04 20.79 3.97
C ARG A 600 0.20 21.17 3.15
N ALA A 601 1.27 21.63 3.81
CA ALA A 601 2.51 21.95 3.13
C ALA A 601 3.28 20.71 2.67
N LEU A 602 3.20 19.60 3.43
CA LEU A 602 3.76 18.31 3.02
C LEU A 602 2.96 17.74 1.84
N ASP A 603 1.63 17.81 1.89
CA ASP A 603 0.74 17.41 0.80
C ASP A 603 0.99 18.22 -0.48
N ALA A 604 1.30 19.52 -0.35
CA ALA A 604 1.60 20.41 -1.47
C ALA A 604 3.06 20.34 -1.95
N THR A 605 3.95 19.62 -1.25
CA THR A 605 5.35 19.47 -1.66
C THR A 605 5.45 18.29 -2.65
N PRO A 606 6.00 18.49 -3.87
CA PRO A 606 6.14 17.41 -4.84
C PRO A 606 6.94 16.24 -4.28
N ALA A 607 6.42 15.03 -4.44
CA ALA A 607 7.15 13.81 -4.11
C ALA A 607 8.42 13.71 -4.95
N ARG A 608 9.53 13.33 -4.32
CA ARG A 608 10.78 13.00 -5.02
C ARG A 608 10.94 11.49 -4.99
N ASP A 609 11.11 10.88 -6.16
CA ASP A 609 11.24 9.43 -6.31
C ASP A 609 10.03 8.63 -5.77
N GLY A 610 8.82 9.20 -5.90
CA GLY A 610 7.56 8.56 -5.49
C GLY A 610 7.34 8.49 -3.96
N LYS A 611 8.22 9.09 -3.15
CA LYS A 611 8.09 9.12 -1.69
C LYS A 611 7.48 10.43 -1.21
N PRO A 612 6.51 10.40 -0.27
CA PRO A 612 6.03 11.61 0.38
C PRO A 612 7.21 12.34 1.04
N PRO A 613 7.33 13.66 0.85
CA PRO A 613 8.44 14.41 1.42
C PRO A 613 8.34 14.38 2.95
N LEU A 614 9.41 13.94 3.61
CA LEU A 614 9.50 13.88 5.09
C LEU A 614 9.57 15.27 5.73
N LEU A 615 10.06 16.24 4.98
CA LEU A 615 10.17 17.65 5.37
C LEU A 615 9.53 18.49 4.27
N ALA A 616 8.83 19.55 4.65
CA ALA A 616 8.25 20.46 3.68
C ALA A 616 9.36 21.17 2.89
N ALA A 617 9.07 21.58 1.65
CA ALA A 617 10.08 22.13 0.72
C ALA A 617 10.93 23.25 1.33
N CYS A 618 10.32 24.17 2.08
CA CYS A 618 11.02 25.30 2.71
C CYS A 618 11.90 24.89 3.90
N GLU A 619 11.58 23.80 4.60
CA GLU A 619 12.40 23.22 5.66
C GLU A 619 13.56 22.42 5.07
N SER A 620 13.29 21.59 4.05
CA SER A 620 14.33 20.84 3.32
C SER A 620 15.33 21.75 2.60
N ALA A 621 14.89 22.90 2.08
CA ALA A 621 15.77 23.86 1.42
C ALA A 621 16.59 24.69 2.42
N CYS A 622 16.21 24.71 3.70
CA CYS A 622 16.94 25.42 4.73
C CYS A 622 18.17 24.61 5.16
N PRO A 623 19.42 25.13 5.02
CA PRO A 623 20.62 24.41 5.47
C PRO A 623 20.65 24.14 6.98
N LEU A 624 19.85 24.88 7.75
CA LEU A 624 19.70 24.72 9.20
C LEU A 624 18.52 23.82 9.57
N GLY A 625 17.70 23.38 8.60
CA GLY A 625 16.49 22.58 8.84
C GLY A 625 15.49 23.31 9.75
N LEU A 626 15.29 24.61 9.55
CA LEU A 626 14.34 25.39 10.37
C LEU A 626 12.89 25.02 10.02
N CYS A 627 12.07 24.75 11.03
CA CYS A 627 10.64 24.51 10.87
C CYS A 627 9.90 25.83 10.55
N VAL A 628 9.88 26.20 9.27
CA VAL A 628 9.29 27.45 8.76
C VAL A 628 7.82 27.59 9.11
N GLN A 629 7.06 26.49 8.96
CA GLN A 629 5.63 26.44 9.25
C GLN A 629 5.37 26.67 10.74
N GLY A 630 6.22 26.10 11.60
CA GLY A 630 6.08 26.21 13.04
C GLY A 630 6.23 27.65 13.51
N TYR A 631 7.32 28.32 13.16
CA TYR A 631 7.51 29.69 13.63
C TYR A 631 6.60 30.68 12.90
N ALA A 632 6.26 30.47 11.63
CA ALA A 632 5.25 31.28 10.95
C ALA A 632 3.87 31.13 11.63
N GLY A 633 3.53 29.92 12.09
CA GLY A 633 2.33 29.66 12.88
C GLY A 633 2.32 30.39 14.22
N HIS A 634 3.45 30.38 14.94
CA HIS A 634 3.60 31.16 16.18
C HIS A 634 3.53 32.68 15.94
N ILE A 635 4.07 33.19 14.84
CA ILE A 635 3.94 34.61 14.47
C ILE A 635 2.48 34.98 14.20
N ALA A 636 1.79 34.19 13.39
CA ALA A 636 0.37 34.40 13.11
C ALA A 636 -0.49 34.33 14.39
N ALA A 637 -0.01 33.62 15.41
CA ALA A 637 -0.63 33.51 16.72
C ALA A 637 -0.35 34.67 17.69
N GLY A 638 0.55 35.59 17.35
CA GLY A 638 1.08 36.59 18.27
C GLY A 638 2.00 36.03 19.37
N GLN A 639 2.58 34.84 19.15
CA GLN A 639 3.46 34.13 20.07
C GLN A 639 4.93 34.32 19.67
N ASP A 640 5.38 35.58 19.71
CA ASP A 640 6.70 35.94 19.19
C ASP A 640 7.85 35.30 19.99
N ALA A 641 7.65 35.08 21.29
CA ALA A 641 8.64 34.42 22.15
C ALA A 641 8.84 32.95 21.76
N GLU A 642 7.75 32.21 21.57
CA GLU A 642 7.78 30.82 21.13
C GLU A 642 8.31 30.68 19.69
N ALA A 643 7.95 31.60 18.80
CA ALA A 643 8.52 31.69 17.46
C ALA A 643 10.05 31.86 17.52
N LEU A 644 10.54 32.77 18.37
CA LEU A 644 11.97 33.02 18.55
C LEU A 644 12.68 31.78 19.11
N GLN A 645 12.12 31.14 20.14
CA GLN A 645 12.66 29.92 20.73
C GLN A 645 12.78 28.80 19.69
N LEU A 646 11.74 28.60 18.86
CA LEU A 646 11.76 27.60 17.80
C LEU A 646 12.82 27.91 16.74
N ILE A 647 12.99 29.18 16.34
CA ILE A 647 14.07 29.59 15.43
C ILE A 647 15.43 29.29 16.08
N MET A 648 15.60 29.64 17.35
CA MET A 648 16.85 29.50 18.09
C MET A 648 17.22 28.05 18.41
N SER A 649 16.28 27.11 18.32
CA SER A 649 16.55 25.68 18.49
C SER A 649 17.53 25.11 17.47
N ARG A 650 17.64 25.75 16.29
CA ARG A 650 18.56 25.34 15.20
C ARG A 650 19.36 26.49 14.59
N CYS A 651 19.04 27.74 14.95
CA CYS A 651 19.75 28.91 14.48
C CYS A 651 20.38 29.65 15.67
N PRO A 652 21.66 29.41 15.99
CA PRO A 652 22.32 30.05 17.13
C PRO A 652 22.58 31.55 16.92
N LEU A 653 22.54 32.03 15.67
CA LEU A 653 22.82 33.42 15.29
C LEU A 653 21.62 34.06 14.56
N PRO A 654 20.41 34.09 15.14
CA PRO A 654 19.19 34.46 14.42
C PRO A 654 19.17 35.94 13.98
N ASP A 655 19.83 36.84 14.71
CA ASP A 655 19.85 38.29 14.43
C ASP A 655 20.74 38.59 13.21
N SER A 656 21.87 37.89 13.10
CA SER A 656 22.75 37.94 11.94
C SER A 656 22.11 37.24 10.74
N VAL A 657 21.63 36.00 10.93
CA VAL A 657 21.10 35.18 9.84
C VAL A 657 19.91 35.84 9.16
N CYS A 658 18.97 36.46 9.88
CA CYS A 658 17.81 37.11 9.26
C CYS A 658 18.15 38.33 8.38
N ARG A 659 19.41 38.81 8.39
CA ARG A 659 19.88 39.95 7.59
C ARG A 659 20.80 39.55 6.44
N VAL A 660 21.48 38.41 6.56
CA VAL A 660 22.46 37.95 5.56
C VAL A 660 22.04 36.65 4.85
N CYS A 661 20.87 36.09 5.19
CA CYS A 661 20.32 34.89 4.56
C CYS A 661 20.14 35.07 3.05
N HIS A 662 20.46 34.03 2.29
CA HIS A 662 20.21 33.93 0.85
C HIS A 662 18.82 33.35 0.52
N ARG A 663 17.96 33.20 1.54
CA ARG A 663 16.52 32.86 1.44
C ARG A 663 16.17 31.60 0.62
N PRO A 664 16.88 30.47 0.75
CA PRO A 664 16.62 29.28 -0.08
C PRO A 664 15.22 28.69 0.19
N CYS A 665 14.69 28.88 1.39
CA CYS A 665 13.34 28.51 1.80
C CYS A 665 12.24 29.27 1.05
N GLU A 666 12.49 30.52 0.62
CA GLU A 666 11.54 31.31 -0.18
C GLU A 666 11.54 30.84 -1.63
N SER A 667 12.72 30.54 -2.19
CA SER A 667 12.85 29.97 -3.53
C SER A 667 12.16 28.60 -3.67
N ALA A 668 12.14 27.80 -2.59
CA ALA A 668 11.48 26.49 -2.55
C ALA A 668 10.01 26.56 -2.06
N CYS A 669 9.44 27.74 -1.88
CA CYS A 669 8.10 27.89 -1.31
C CYS A 669 7.02 27.37 -2.27
N VAL A 670 6.26 26.36 -1.85
CA VAL A 670 5.17 25.76 -2.65
C VAL A 670 4.08 26.76 -3.06
N ARG A 671 3.94 27.87 -2.31
CA ARG A 671 3.00 28.96 -2.64
C ARG A 671 3.37 29.73 -3.92
N ALA A 672 4.62 29.66 -4.37
CA ALA A 672 5.06 30.28 -5.62
C ALA A 672 4.30 29.77 -6.87
N ALA A 673 3.70 28.58 -6.79
CA ALA A 673 2.85 28.02 -7.85
C ALA A 673 1.43 28.62 -7.87
N VAL A 674 1.02 29.34 -6.82
CA VAL A 674 -0.30 29.96 -6.69
C VAL A 674 -0.20 31.47 -6.91
N ASP A 675 0.67 32.14 -6.15
CA ASP A 675 0.91 33.58 -6.23
C ASP A 675 2.39 33.93 -6.00
N GLU A 676 2.77 34.40 -4.81
CA GLU A 676 4.14 34.80 -4.47
C GLU A 676 4.68 33.99 -3.28
N PRO A 677 6.01 33.76 -3.22
CA PRO A 677 6.62 33.13 -2.06
C PRO A 677 6.30 33.87 -0.76
N VAL A 678 6.12 33.12 0.32
CA VAL A 678 6.02 33.73 1.66
C VAL A 678 7.36 34.39 1.99
N ALA A 679 7.32 35.62 2.52
CA ALA A 679 8.50 36.37 2.97
C ALA A 679 9.09 35.80 4.28
N ILE A 680 9.53 34.54 4.23
CA ILE A 680 9.95 33.71 5.36
C ILE A 680 11.10 34.35 6.15
N ASN A 681 12.10 34.91 5.48
CA ASN A 681 13.21 35.58 6.14
C ASN A 681 12.77 36.86 6.85
N ASP A 682 11.78 37.57 6.29
CA ASP A 682 11.25 38.79 6.89
C ASP A 682 10.36 38.48 8.10
N LEU A 683 9.65 37.34 8.11
CA LEU A 683 8.98 36.81 9.30
C LEU A 683 9.97 36.53 10.45
N LYS A 684 11.11 35.91 10.13
CA LYS A 684 12.18 35.68 11.10
C LYS A 684 12.73 37.00 11.64
N ARG A 685 12.99 37.96 10.75
CA ARG A 685 13.48 39.30 11.12
C ARG A 685 12.47 40.03 12.01
N PHE A 686 11.19 39.98 11.66
CA PHE A 686 10.09 40.58 12.43
C PHE A 686 10.11 40.11 13.88
N VAL A 687 10.17 38.79 14.11
CA VAL A 687 10.21 38.23 15.48
C VAL A 687 11.45 38.68 16.22
N VAL A 688 12.62 38.56 15.58
CA VAL A 688 13.90 38.89 16.22
C VAL A 688 13.94 40.37 16.61
N GLU A 689 13.56 41.29 15.71
CA GLU A 689 13.55 42.73 16.00
C GLU A 689 12.51 43.10 17.07
N ARG A 690 11.32 42.49 17.00
CA ARG A 690 10.26 42.74 17.98
C ARG A 690 10.61 42.25 19.37
N MET A 691 11.21 41.06 19.49
CA MET A 691 11.68 40.54 20.77
C MET A 691 12.86 41.35 21.30
N ALA A 692 13.78 41.81 20.44
CA ALA A 692 14.87 42.71 20.84
C ALA A 692 14.33 44.05 21.37
N ALA A 693 13.31 44.63 20.73
CA ALA A 693 12.67 45.87 21.19
C ALA A 693 11.89 45.70 22.50
N ALA A 694 11.38 44.50 22.78
CA ALA A 694 10.64 44.16 24.00
C ALA A 694 11.54 43.84 25.21
N GLY A 695 12.85 44.10 25.14
CA GLY A 695 13.81 43.82 26.21
C GLY A 695 14.55 42.48 26.08
N GLY A 696 14.37 41.78 24.96
CA GLY A 696 14.95 40.46 24.71
C GLY A 696 14.14 39.33 25.35
N ALA A 697 14.19 38.14 24.75
CA ALA A 697 13.77 36.91 25.43
C ALA A 697 14.97 36.35 26.19
N ALA A 698 14.78 35.94 27.45
CA ALA A 698 15.74 35.06 28.09
C ALA A 698 15.84 33.77 27.25
N TYR A 699 17.03 33.48 26.74
CA TYR A 699 17.29 32.25 26.02
C TYR A 699 17.95 31.27 26.98
N ASP A 700 17.15 30.36 27.53
CA ASP A 700 17.63 29.26 28.36
C ASP A 700 17.20 27.92 27.75
N PRO A 701 17.90 27.46 26.70
CA PRO A 701 17.59 26.18 26.08
C PRO A 701 17.89 25.04 27.07
N PRO A 702 17.15 23.93 27.02
CA PRO A 702 17.45 22.77 27.85
C PRO A 702 18.87 22.27 27.56
N ARG A 703 19.70 22.24 28.62
CA ARG A 703 21.08 21.76 28.57
C ARG A 703 21.13 20.34 29.10
N ARG A 704 22.00 19.51 28.53
CA ARG A 704 22.36 18.23 29.15
C ARG A 704 23.20 18.49 30.41
N ASP A 705 23.19 17.52 31.33
CA ASP A 705 24.06 17.53 32.49
C ASP A 705 25.53 17.72 32.08
N ASP A 706 26.29 18.43 32.92
CA ASP A 706 27.70 18.70 32.65
C ASP A 706 28.46 17.38 32.47
N SER A 707 29.08 17.22 31.30
CA SER A 707 29.75 15.98 30.92
C SER A 707 31.13 15.82 31.59
N GLY A 708 31.58 16.83 32.34
CA GLY A 708 32.95 16.93 32.86
C GLY A 708 34.04 17.07 31.78
N LYS A 709 33.68 17.38 30.52
CA LYS A 709 34.62 17.51 29.40
C LYS A 709 34.76 18.95 28.95
N SER A 710 35.95 19.32 28.46
CA SER A 710 36.27 20.67 28.02
C SER A 710 36.79 20.73 26.57
N VAL A 711 36.35 21.74 25.81
CA VAL A 711 36.71 21.91 24.40
C VAL A 711 37.23 23.32 24.14
N ALA A 712 38.41 23.42 23.53
CA ALA A 712 38.96 24.67 23.00
C ALA A 712 38.54 24.84 21.53
N ILE A 713 37.92 25.98 21.20
CA ILE A 713 37.52 26.31 19.82
C ILE A 713 38.40 27.45 19.34
N VAL A 714 39.20 27.21 18.30
CA VAL A 714 40.07 28.22 17.68
C VAL A 714 39.35 28.87 16.51
N GLY A 715 38.92 30.11 16.69
CA GLY A 715 38.15 30.95 15.78
C GLY A 715 36.76 31.25 16.36
N ALA A 716 36.47 32.53 16.62
CA ALA A 716 35.20 33.05 17.14
C ALA A 716 34.33 33.69 16.06
N GLY A 717 34.44 33.19 14.82
CA GLY A 717 33.51 33.49 13.73
C GLY A 717 32.22 32.65 13.78
N PRO A 718 31.36 32.70 12.74
CA PRO A 718 30.09 31.98 12.70
C PRO A 718 30.18 30.50 13.06
N ALA A 719 31.16 29.79 12.50
CA ALA A 719 31.35 28.36 12.73
C ALA A 719 31.74 28.06 14.18
N GLY A 720 32.62 28.86 14.76
CA GLY A 720 33.06 28.68 16.15
C GLY A 720 31.97 29.03 17.15
N LEU A 721 31.23 30.12 16.91
CA LEU A 721 30.08 30.51 17.72
C LEU A 721 28.97 29.44 17.69
N ALA A 722 28.65 28.90 16.52
CA ALA A 722 27.67 27.81 16.40
C ALA A 722 28.16 26.53 17.09
N ALA A 723 29.44 26.17 16.96
CA ALA A 723 30.01 25.02 17.65
C ALA A 723 30.02 25.21 19.17
N ALA A 724 30.31 26.43 19.65
CA ALA A 724 30.30 26.75 21.07
C ALA A 724 28.91 26.60 21.68
N HIS A 725 27.89 27.11 20.98
CA HIS A 725 26.49 26.94 21.35
C HIS A 725 26.13 25.45 21.48
N GLU A 726 26.34 24.65 20.44
CA GLU A 726 25.96 23.23 20.43
C GLU A 726 26.72 22.38 21.44
N LEU A 727 28.04 22.59 21.58
CA LEU A 727 28.84 21.84 22.56
C LEU A 727 28.40 22.16 23.98
N ARG A 728 28.03 23.41 24.25
CA ARG A 728 27.56 23.80 25.57
C ARG A 728 26.19 23.20 25.89
N LEU A 729 25.26 23.14 24.93
CA LEU A 729 23.98 22.44 25.10
C LEU A 729 24.14 20.94 25.38
N ARG A 730 25.23 20.34 24.91
CA ARG A 730 25.59 18.94 25.17
C ARG A 730 26.29 18.70 26.50
N GLY A 731 26.48 19.74 27.33
CA GLY A 731 27.07 19.64 28.66
C GLY A 731 28.59 19.81 28.68
N HIS A 732 29.23 20.25 27.59
CA HIS A 732 30.68 20.47 27.56
C HIS A 732 31.05 21.89 27.99
N ALA A 733 32.15 22.05 28.73
CA ALA A 733 32.76 23.34 28.98
C ALA A 733 33.48 23.83 27.71
N VAL A 734 33.30 25.10 27.32
CA VAL A 734 33.82 25.62 26.05
C VAL A 734 34.64 26.89 26.26
N THR A 735 35.82 26.95 25.64
CA THR A 735 36.63 28.18 25.52
C THR A 735 36.86 28.54 24.06
N LEU A 736 36.39 29.72 23.65
CA LEU A 736 36.65 30.33 22.34
C LEU A 736 37.96 31.12 22.36
N LEU A 737 38.82 30.89 21.37
CA LEU A 737 40.10 31.58 21.17
C LEU A 737 40.04 32.28 19.81
N ASP A 738 40.33 33.57 19.73
CA ASP A 738 40.43 34.27 18.44
C ASP A 738 41.59 35.26 18.43
N ALA A 739 42.14 35.51 17.24
CA ALA A 739 43.19 36.50 17.04
C ALA A 739 42.68 37.94 17.09
N ALA A 740 41.38 38.16 16.92
CA ALA A 740 40.72 39.44 17.16
C ALA A 740 40.41 39.62 18.65
N SER A 741 40.36 40.88 19.10
CA SER A 741 40.01 41.23 20.49
C SER A 741 38.54 40.99 20.82
N GLU A 742 37.67 40.87 19.81
CA GLU A 742 36.23 40.65 19.98
C GLU A 742 35.72 39.51 19.09
N PRO A 743 34.74 38.71 19.55
CA PRO A 743 34.12 37.65 18.76
C PRO A 743 33.16 38.19 17.68
N GLY A 744 32.88 37.35 16.70
CA GLY A 744 31.99 37.62 15.55
C GLY A 744 32.67 37.37 14.21
N GLY A 745 34.00 37.39 14.14
CA GLY A 745 34.78 37.14 12.94
C GLY A 745 34.27 37.96 11.74
N VAL A 746 34.02 37.29 10.61
CA VAL A 746 33.55 37.94 9.37
C VAL A 746 32.20 38.67 9.53
N LEU A 747 31.36 38.32 10.51
CA LEU A 747 30.11 39.05 10.76
C LEU A 747 30.37 40.47 11.28
N ARG A 748 31.47 40.67 12.01
CA ARG A 748 31.87 41.97 12.56
C ARG A 748 32.74 42.76 11.60
N SER A 749 33.70 42.10 10.94
CA SER A 749 34.72 42.78 10.12
C SER A 749 34.45 42.75 8.61
N GLY A 750 33.67 41.79 8.12
CA GLY A 750 33.53 41.51 6.68
C GLY A 750 32.17 41.89 6.07
N ILE A 751 31.18 42.28 6.88
CA ILE A 751 29.85 42.67 6.40
C ILE A 751 29.57 44.12 6.83
N PRO A 752 29.22 45.02 5.89
CA PRO A 752 28.97 46.42 6.24
C PRO A 752 27.80 46.61 7.21
N GLY A 753 27.93 47.60 8.11
CA GLY A 753 26.93 47.93 9.13
C GLY A 753 25.53 48.25 8.58
N TYR A 754 25.43 48.78 7.36
CA TYR A 754 24.13 49.05 6.72
C TYR A 754 23.38 47.78 6.28
N ARG A 755 24.08 46.64 6.21
CA ARG A 755 23.52 45.33 5.86
C ARG A 755 23.36 44.47 7.12
N LEU A 756 24.39 44.43 7.96
CA LEU A 756 24.38 43.74 9.25
C LEU A 756 24.83 44.71 10.35
N PRO A 757 23.90 45.29 11.12
CA PRO A 757 24.23 46.24 12.16
C PRO A 757 25.11 45.62 13.26
N PRO A 758 26.12 46.33 13.79
CA PRO A 758 27.02 45.79 14.81
C PRO A 758 26.29 45.29 16.07
N GLU A 759 25.20 45.94 16.46
CA GLU A 759 24.38 45.57 17.61
C GLU A 759 23.66 44.22 17.43
N ALA A 760 23.35 43.83 16.18
CA ALA A 760 22.78 42.51 15.89
C ALA A 760 23.78 41.40 16.18
N VAL A 761 25.03 41.59 15.75
CA VAL A 761 26.14 40.66 16.01
C VAL A 761 26.42 40.59 17.51
N ALA A 762 26.42 41.73 18.19
CA ALA A 762 26.63 41.78 19.64
C ALA A 762 25.56 40.99 20.41
N ARG A 763 24.28 41.09 20.02
CA ARG A 763 23.18 40.30 20.64
C ARG A 763 23.29 38.80 20.39
N ASP A 764 23.70 38.38 19.19
CA ASP A 764 23.96 36.96 18.90
C ASP A 764 25.12 36.42 19.74
N VAL A 765 26.23 37.15 19.80
CA VAL A 765 27.41 36.79 20.60
C VAL A 765 27.06 36.72 22.08
N ALA A 766 26.41 37.75 22.62
CA ALA A 766 26.07 37.81 24.05
C ALA A 766 25.29 36.59 24.50
N ARG A 767 24.26 36.19 23.74
CA ARG A 767 23.45 35.00 24.04
C ARG A 767 24.23 33.70 24.07
N ILE A 768 25.30 33.57 23.28
CA ILE A 768 26.14 32.37 23.29
C ILE A 768 27.09 32.40 24.47
N LEU A 769 27.68 33.56 24.79
CA LEU A 769 28.57 33.72 25.94
C LEU A 769 27.83 33.53 27.27
N GLU A 770 26.57 33.97 27.35
CA GLU A 770 25.65 33.76 28.48
C GLU A 770 25.34 32.29 28.76
N LEU A 771 25.69 31.36 27.85
CA LEU A 771 25.64 29.93 28.11
C LEU A 771 26.85 29.42 28.92
N ASP A 772 27.62 30.29 29.58
CA ASP A 772 28.89 29.96 30.25
C ASP A 772 30.03 29.57 29.28
N VAL A 773 30.04 30.19 28.09
CA VAL A 773 31.14 30.03 27.14
C VAL A 773 32.22 31.08 27.44
N SER A 774 33.45 30.62 27.70
CA SER A 774 34.59 31.52 27.93
C SER A 774 35.16 32.04 26.61
N PHE A 775 35.54 33.32 26.53
CA PHE A 775 36.19 33.90 25.36
C PHE A 775 37.57 34.49 25.72
N ARG A 776 38.56 34.21 24.87
CA ARG A 776 39.93 34.72 24.94
C ARG A 776 40.32 35.32 23.59
N GLY A 777 40.21 36.64 23.49
CA GLY A 777 40.66 37.40 22.31
C GLY A 777 42.19 37.52 22.25
N ASP A 778 42.67 38.20 21.20
CA ASP A 778 44.09 38.48 20.97
C ASP A 778 45.01 37.24 21.05
N THR A 779 44.46 36.07 20.74
CA THR A 779 45.12 34.77 20.89
C THR A 779 45.19 34.05 19.54
N ARG A 780 46.37 34.06 18.90
CA ARG A 780 46.59 33.45 17.59
C ARG A 780 47.26 32.08 17.68
N LEU A 781 46.61 31.08 17.11
CA LEU A 781 47.20 29.75 16.93
C LEU A 781 48.47 29.82 16.07
N GLY A 782 49.54 29.19 16.54
CA GLY A 782 50.86 29.20 15.92
C GLY A 782 51.76 30.37 16.34
N ARG A 783 51.25 31.33 17.13
CA ARG A 783 52.03 32.44 17.71
C ARG A 783 51.91 32.48 19.23
N ASP A 784 50.67 32.54 19.73
CA ASP A 784 50.37 32.73 21.16
C ASP A 784 50.00 31.40 21.83
N VAL A 785 49.40 30.46 21.08
CA VAL A 785 49.10 29.08 21.51
C VAL A 785 49.47 28.06 20.42
N SER A 786 49.77 26.82 20.80
CA SER A 786 49.96 25.69 19.88
C SER A 786 48.87 24.63 20.09
N LEU A 787 48.64 23.76 19.09
CA LEU A 787 47.66 22.67 19.21
C LEU A 787 48.01 21.71 20.36
N ASP A 788 49.28 21.29 20.42
CA ASP A 788 49.78 20.42 21.48
C ASP A 788 49.72 21.10 22.86
N GLY A 789 49.94 22.42 22.90
CA GLY A 789 49.81 23.23 24.11
C GLY A 789 48.39 23.23 24.64
N LEU A 790 47.39 23.46 23.78
CA LEU A 790 45.98 23.44 24.19
C LEU A 790 45.57 22.06 24.74
N LEU A 791 46.02 20.96 24.14
CA LEU A 791 45.74 19.62 24.67
C LEU A 791 46.47 19.37 26.01
N SER A 792 47.69 19.88 26.14
CA SER A 792 48.48 19.78 27.39
C SER A 792 47.92 20.64 28.53
N ASP A 793 47.25 21.75 28.20
CA ASP A 793 46.57 22.66 29.14
C ASP A 793 45.25 22.08 29.71
N GLY A 794 44.92 20.82 29.36
CA GLY A 794 43.82 20.06 29.96
C GLY A 794 42.51 20.08 29.17
N PHE A 795 42.51 20.60 27.94
CA PHE A 795 41.36 20.47 27.05
C PHE A 795 41.24 19.05 26.50
N ASP A 796 40.05 18.45 26.58
CA ASP A 796 39.79 17.11 26.04
C ASP A 796 39.76 17.08 24.51
N ALA A 797 39.44 18.21 23.87
CA ALA A 797 39.43 18.35 22.42
C ALA A 797 39.70 19.79 21.95
N VAL A 798 40.21 19.92 20.73
CA VAL A 798 40.40 21.21 20.04
C VAL A 798 39.65 21.20 18.72
N LEU A 799 38.80 22.21 18.49
CA LEU A 799 38.07 22.41 17.24
C LEU A 799 38.64 23.63 16.50
N LEU A 800 39.01 23.44 15.22
CA LEU A 800 39.55 24.50 14.38
C LEU A 800 38.44 25.12 13.52
N ALA A 801 38.02 26.34 13.87
CA ALA A 801 36.99 27.14 13.20
C ALA A 801 37.58 28.42 12.57
N LEU A 802 38.73 28.29 11.90
CA LEU A 802 39.59 29.41 11.44
C LEU A 802 38.96 30.29 10.33
N GLY A 803 37.89 29.83 9.68
CA GLY A 803 37.25 30.54 8.57
C GLY A 803 38.08 30.60 7.28
N ALA A 804 37.49 31.15 6.21
CA ALA A 804 38.12 31.26 4.89
C ALA A 804 38.57 32.71 4.58
N GLY A 805 39.43 33.28 5.43
CA GLY A 805 39.84 34.69 5.34
C GLY A 805 40.86 35.02 4.24
N ARG A 806 41.37 34.03 3.49
CA ARG A 806 42.39 34.26 2.46
C ARG A 806 41.75 34.73 1.14
N ALA A 807 42.00 35.97 0.76
CA ALA A 807 41.55 36.51 -0.51
C ALA A 807 42.23 35.82 -1.72
N ARG A 808 41.50 35.72 -2.83
CA ARG A 808 42.06 35.34 -4.13
C ARG A 808 42.74 36.56 -4.75
N LYS A 809 44.03 36.45 -5.05
CA LYS A 809 44.78 37.50 -5.75
C LYS A 809 44.52 37.43 -7.25
N LEU A 810 44.50 38.58 -7.90
CA LEU A 810 44.52 38.66 -9.36
C LEU A 810 45.95 38.45 -9.85
N ASP A 811 46.11 37.71 -10.94
CA ASP A 811 47.39 37.55 -11.62
C ASP A 811 47.60 38.73 -12.59
N VAL A 812 47.80 39.91 -12.03
CA VAL A 812 48.05 41.15 -12.79
C VAL A 812 49.23 41.92 -12.20
N PRO A 813 50.00 42.66 -13.01
CA PRO A 813 51.05 43.55 -12.50
C PRO A 813 50.50 44.53 -11.45
N GLY A 814 51.13 44.61 -10.27
CA GLY A 814 50.72 45.49 -9.16
C GLY A 814 49.66 44.89 -8.21
N ALA A 815 49.28 43.61 -8.37
CA ALA A 815 48.30 42.93 -7.50
C ALA A 815 48.78 42.68 -6.06
N ASP A 816 50.05 42.93 -5.77
CA ASP A 816 50.65 42.92 -4.43
C ASP A 816 50.40 44.23 -3.65
N GLY A 817 49.71 45.21 -4.25
CA GLY A 817 49.31 46.46 -3.61
C GLY A 817 50.39 47.54 -3.63
N ALA A 818 51.53 47.30 -4.30
CA ALA A 818 52.62 48.26 -4.42
C ALA A 818 52.43 49.19 -5.63
N GLY A 819 51.96 50.42 -5.40
CA GLY A 819 51.89 51.47 -6.42
C GLY A 819 50.50 52.11 -6.58
N ARG A 820 50.30 52.82 -7.70
CA ARG A 820 48.98 53.37 -8.10
C ARG A 820 48.49 52.64 -9.37
N PRO A 821 47.22 52.20 -9.42
CA PRO A 821 46.19 52.34 -8.38
C PRO A 821 46.45 51.42 -7.15
N GLU A 822 45.96 51.84 -5.97
CA GLU A 822 46.00 51.01 -4.75
C GLU A 822 45.13 49.76 -4.96
N VAL A 823 45.68 48.58 -4.68
CA VAL A 823 44.97 47.30 -4.78
C VAL A 823 44.80 46.74 -3.37
N VAL A 824 43.55 46.61 -2.93
CA VAL A 824 43.17 46.05 -1.63
C VAL A 824 42.17 44.94 -1.87
N ASP A 825 42.27 43.84 -1.12
CA ASP A 825 41.25 42.80 -1.18
C ASP A 825 39.94 43.27 -0.53
N ALA A 826 38.81 42.72 -0.97
CA ALA A 826 37.49 43.19 -0.56
C ALA A 826 37.27 43.06 0.96
N LEU A 827 37.74 42.00 1.60
CA LEU A 827 37.54 41.81 3.05
C LEU A 827 38.43 42.75 3.86
N GLY A 828 39.69 42.94 3.45
CA GLY A 828 40.58 43.93 4.05
C GLY A 828 40.06 45.36 3.91
N TYR A 829 39.49 45.69 2.73
CA TYR A 829 38.84 46.98 2.51
C TYR A 829 37.61 47.17 3.41
N LEU A 830 36.73 46.18 3.47
CA LEU A 830 35.53 46.23 4.31
C LEU A 830 35.88 46.30 5.81
N ALA A 831 36.94 45.62 6.25
CA ALA A 831 37.43 45.70 7.62
C ALA A 831 37.93 47.11 7.97
N ARG A 832 38.65 47.79 7.05
CA ARG A 832 39.05 49.20 7.20
C ARG A 832 37.83 50.12 7.32
N VAL A 833 36.81 49.90 6.48
CA VAL A 833 35.57 50.68 6.56
C VAL A 833 34.85 50.43 7.89
N ALA A 834 34.80 49.18 8.36
CA ALA A 834 34.17 48.81 9.63
C ALA A 834 34.91 49.38 10.84
N SER A 835 36.24 49.53 10.79
CA SER A 835 37.04 50.18 11.85
C SER A 835 36.96 51.71 11.84
N GLY A 836 36.26 52.30 10.86
CA GLY A 836 36.14 53.75 10.72
C GLY A 836 37.33 54.42 10.03
N ASP A 837 38.18 53.66 9.34
CA ASP A 837 39.30 54.22 8.58
C ASP A 837 38.76 55.10 7.44
N ARG A 838 39.42 56.23 7.20
CA ARG A 838 39.09 57.13 6.09
C ARG A 838 39.51 56.51 4.75
N VAL A 839 38.54 55.97 4.01
CA VAL A 839 38.70 55.64 2.60
C VAL A 839 38.82 56.94 1.78
N PRO A 840 39.68 57.02 0.75
CA PRO A 840 39.84 58.25 -0.04
C PRO A 840 38.54 58.72 -0.71
N SER A 841 38.06 59.90 -0.30
CA SER A 841 36.97 60.61 -0.98
C SER A 841 37.47 61.19 -2.32
N GLY A 842 36.62 61.22 -3.35
CA GLY A 842 36.98 61.71 -4.69
C GLY A 842 37.73 60.69 -5.56
N ALA A 843 37.78 59.41 -5.14
CA ALA A 843 38.45 58.35 -5.89
C ALA A 843 37.53 57.72 -6.94
N LYS A 844 38.12 57.30 -8.06
CA LYS A 844 37.50 56.36 -9.01
C LYS A 844 37.86 54.94 -8.58
N VAL A 845 36.87 54.14 -8.20
CA VAL A 845 37.08 52.80 -7.65
C VAL A 845 36.63 51.75 -8.66
N VAL A 846 37.50 50.77 -8.95
CA VAL A 846 37.13 49.58 -9.73
C VAL A 846 37.06 48.39 -8.78
N VAL A 847 35.89 47.78 -8.67
CA VAL A 847 35.69 46.56 -7.89
C VAL A 847 35.68 45.37 -8.83
N VAL A 848 36.66 44.48 -8.68
CA VAL A 848 36.77 43.27 -9.50
C VAL A 848 36.06 42.09 -8.80
N GLY A 849 34.89 41.72 -9.29
CA GLY A 849 34.07 40.64 -8.73
C GLY A 849 32.57 40.84 -8.97
N GLY A 850 31.77 39.79 -8.77
CA GLY A 850 30.32 39.82 -8.98
C GLY A 850 29.50 39.24 -7.82
N GLY A 851 30.15 38.90 -6.71
CA GLY A 851 29.49 38.34 -5.51
C GLY A 851 29.20 39.40 -4.44
N ASN A 852 28.56 38.98 -3.35
CA ASN A 852 28.11 39.88 -2.28
C ASN A 852 29.22 40.80 -1.73
N ALA A 853 30.42 40.26 -1.49
CA ALA A 853 31.55 41.07 -0.99
C ALA A 853 31.98 42.17 -1.98
N ALA A 854 31.83 41.95 -3.29
CA ALA A 854 32.13 42.96 -4.31
C ALA A 854 31.10 44.10 -4.26
N PHE A 855 29.81 43.78 -4.17
CA PHE A 855 28.76 44.80 -4.04
C PHE A 855 28.82 45.53 -2.70
N ASP A 856 29.15 44.81 -1.62
CA ASP A 856 29.34 45.40 -0.30
C ASP A 856 30.52 46.40 -0.31
N ALA A 857 31.64 46.05 -0.96
CA ALA A 857 32.76 46.96 -1.16
C ALA A 857 32.39 48.16 -2.05
N ALA A 858 31.72 47.93 -3.18
CA ALA A 858 31.30 48.98 -4.11
C ALA A 858 30.38 50.01 -3.46
N ARG A 859 29.35 49.54 -2.73
CA ARG A 859 28.41 50.42 -2.01
C ARG A 859 29.09 51.13 -0.84
N SER A 860 30.03 50.46 -0.16
CA SER A 860 30.82 51.10 0.90
C SER A 860 31.70 52.22 0.33
N ALA A 861 32.33 52.01 -0.82
CA ALA A 861 33.12 53.04 -1.51
C ALA A 861 32.29 54.28 -1.88
N LEU A 862 31.08 54.09 -2.44
CA LEU A 862 30.15 55.20 -2.71
C LEU A 862 29.76 55.94 -1.42
N ARG A 863 29.43 55.21 -0.34
CA ARG A 863 29.06 55.81 0.95
C ARG A 863 30.23 56.52 1.63
N SER A 864 31.45 56.12 1.33
CA SER A 864 32.68 56.77 1.78
C SER A 864 33.11 57.94 0.88
N GLY A 865 32.31 58.31 -0.14
CA GLY A 865 32.53 59.50 -0.95
C GLY A 865 33.38 59.30 -2.21
N ALA A 866 33.39 58.10 -2.81
CA ALA A 866 33.95 57.87 -4.15
C ALA A 866 33.12 58.59 -5.23
N ASP A 867 33.79 59.22 -6.20
CA ASP A 867 33.14 59.95 -7.32
C ASP A 867 32.52 58.98 -8.34
N GLU A 868 33.19 57.85 -8.55
CA GLU A 868 32.79 56.85 -9.54
C GLU A 868 33.16 55.45 -9.03
N VAL A 869 32.22 54.51 -9.12
CA VAL A 869 32.45 53.11 -8.76
C VAL A 869 32.04 52.21 -9.92
N VAL A 870 32.99 51.45 -10.45
CA VAL A 870 32.81 50.53 -11.57
C VAL A 870 32.94 49.09 -11.06
N ILE A 871 31.94 48.25 -11.32
CA ILE A 871 32.03 46.81 -11.07
C ILE A 871 32.52 46.12 -12.34
N ALA A 872 33.67 45.46 -12.26
CA ALA A 872 34.24 44.64 -13.32
C ALA A 872 34.05 43.16 -12.98
N TYR A 873 33.22 42.46 -13.74
CA TYR A 873 33.03 41.02 -13.61
C TYR A 873 33.49 40.31 -14.87
N ARG A 874 34.28 39.24 -14.69
CA ARG A 874 34.94 38.52 -15.80
C ARG A 874 34.00 37.67 -16.67
N ARG A 875 32.71 37.66 -16.37
CA ARG A 875 31.67 36.86 -17.05
C ARG A 875 30.48 37.75 -17.38
N THR A 876 29.36 37.18 -17.81
CA THR A 876 28.16 37.96 -18.13
C THR A 876 27.48 38.51 -16.87
N ARG A 877 26.63 39.54 -17.07
CA ARG A 877 25.76 40.09 -16.01
C ARG A 877 24.83 39.02 -15.41
N ALA A 878 24.33 38.10 -16.24
CA ALA A 878 23.47 36.99 -15.81
C ALA A 878 24.20 35.97 -14.91
N GLU A 879 25.53 35.91 -14.97
CA GLU A 879 26.35 35.00 -14.16
C GLU A 879 26.87 35.65 -12.86
N MET A 880 26.45 36.88 -12.53
CA MET A 880 26.86 37.58 -11.30
C MET A 880 26.12 36.99 -10.09
N PRO A 881 26.80 36.39 -9.09
CA PRO A 881 26.12 35.76 -7.96
C PRO A 881 25.34 36.68 -7.01
N ALA A 882 25.49 38.00 -7.14
CA ALA A 882 24.85 39.00 -6.28
C ALA A 882 23.70 39.77 -6.95
N LEU A 883 23.36 39.44 -8.20
CA LEU A 883 22.25 40.04 -8.94
C LEU A 883 21.02 39.14 -9.03
#